data_AF-A0AAE1LFC5-F1
#
_entry.id   AF-A0AAE1LFC5-F1
#
_cell.length_a   1.000
_cell.length_b   1.000
_cell.length_c   1.000
_cell.angle_alpha   90.00
_cell.angle_beta   90.00
_cell.angle_gamma   90.00
#
_symmetry.space_group_name_H-M   'P 1'
#
loop_
_entity.id
_entity.type
_entity.pdbx_description
1 polymer ?
#
loop_
_entity_poly.entity_id
_entity_poly.type
_entity_poly.pdbx_seq_one_letter_code
_entity_poly.pdbx_strand_id
1 'polypeptide(L)'
;MLTSPFYETPFKKSQLPNRITRVVIHSVAHTVKLPGLLWGVHTDKESKTAFTTLDDHLRTEKAVVFTHSLKPLVLINKTVIDMPEGKSKGDVEAMLLKLHHLKPCKGVHDADTKDQEWSDKCSGYTSFRFDRCVSCQMLRRAISRRLSRGKVSKIIEMRMKIKNQAQNILRLKKEVKQLNQKVDKSMKLMSRIREEKVEETIKLLPPEQQCLVKASPALYEKLRRENKIALPSKRTLQRYMQNLRPAYGFQENVFTMLEAKASSMPEAERHGCIAIDEMALESRTSFDKNSCQVHGIVNLGGMESEADKEKRGDHALVVLFQPFRGRWVQAVGAFLSAGAVKGVTLHKLILEAVGLLEKSGFYVDCITTDGATWNRTMWDLFGVDMDTSSCEHPVDSSRSLYFASDFPHLVKNMWTRIISKQELNLPEGTIKLDHWRAVLDNESSKGIKAEFTLSKDHLQPTNFQKMKFFGGRVAVCMEHYRALGDSRLKDAEPTIEFIRRINSVIDAMNGQVPWQGLQADPTSHHHKVLTDFLEYLKTMNDLSMLKHDAGGTGKRRRKNKPHVRFEDELTTSSYLGLVVTVNTALKLVKYLSQDCGFKYLMTRRINQDSLEHFFGHIRGACGSNNHPDPLMFINVYRLLMTYSLIKPPRGSNVTGSAMLQALLDLKDLEGEKNKESMEELLSRVDSYLDCDVEVGNLEEMDHQDSLTASIDPYALTVFGGYISRKMRKIQPAKGCLTCSLELCSADSVPFEERETLLQMRSRGGLLRPSSKLYSLLLKLEESVIRVASKCSLHAAFLFTMLDDLLDTKKSRVELIGCEEHQRGLTTAVITHYLNCRMHFVCAEADRAVEESHRSKRDLAKRARLN
;
A
#
# COMPACT_ATOMS: atom_id res chain seq x y z
N MET A 1 28.59 44.57 41.79
CA MET A 1 29.12 44.11 43.08
C MET A 1 29.95 42.84 42.85
N LEU A 2 31.17 42.77 43.39
CA LEU A 2 31.94 41.56 43.80
C LEU A 2 32.18 40.43 42.76
N THR A 3 33.39 39.89 42.49
CA THR A 3 34.80 40.25 42.82
C THR A 3 35.76 39.40 41.95
N SER A 4 36.99 39.88 41.71
CA SER A 4 38.18 39.09 41.26
C SER A 4 38.97 38.58 42.52
N PRO A 5 40.19 37.99 42.49
CA PRO A 5 41.08 37.47 41.43
C PRO A 5 41.57 36.00 41.72
N PHE A 6 42.58 35.39 41.06
CA PHE A 6 44.03 35.49 41.35
C PHE A 6 44.94 34.88 40.25
N TYR A 7 46.17 35.42 40.16
CA TYR A 7 47.32 34.94 39.37
C TYR A 7 48.26 34.06 40.22
N GLU A 8 49.19 33.29 39.61
CA GLU A 8 50.66 33.47 39.81
C GLU A 8 51.56 32.49 39.01
N THR A 9 52.79 32.94 38.71
CA THR A 9 53.90 32.19 38.09
C THR A 9 55.22 32.58 38.76
N PRO A 10 56.19 31.67 38.96
CA PRO A 10 57.50 31.80 38.29
C PRO A 10 58.11 30.44 37.88
N PHE A 11 59.08 30.30 36.96
CA PHE A 11 60.38 31.00 36.84
C PHE A 11 60.81 31.25 35.37
N LYS A 12 61.65 32.27 35.15
CA LYS A 12 62.07 32.77 33.83
C LYS A 12 63.34 32.09 33.27
N LYS A 13 63.43 32.08 31.93
CA LYS A 13 64.64 31.74 31.15
C LYS A 13 65.73 32.82 31.34
N SER A 14 66.74 32.56 32.15
CA SER A 14 68.01 33.33 32.12
C SER A 14 69.10 32.71 33.01
N GLN A 15 69.89 31.74 32.51
CA GLN A 15 71.26 31.41 33.01
C GLN A 15 72.02 30.28 32.27
N LEU A 16 71.76 30.05 30.97
CA LEU A 16 72.74 29.38 30.09
C LEU A 16 72.87 30.20 28.80
N PRO A 17 74.09 30.63 28.40
CA PRO A 17 74.26 31.63 27.35
C PRO A 17 73.90 31.12 25.96
N ASN A 18 73.34 32.03 25.15
CA ASN A 18 72.96 31.78 23.75
C ASN A 18 74.18 31.66 22.82
N ARG A 19 74.01 30.89 21.74
CA ARG A 19 74.94 30.76 20.59
C ARG A 19 76.35 30.23 20.92
N ILE A 20 76.53 28.91 20.77
CA ILE A 20 77.83 28.39 20.30
C ILE A 20 77.88 28.64 18.79
N THR A 21 78.46 29.79 18.42
CA THR A 21 78.78 30.11 17.03
C THR A 21 79.91 29.18 16.56
N ARG A 22 79.77 28.52 15.41
CA ARG A 22 80.86 27.72 14.83
C ARG A 22 82.02 28.65 14.44
N VAL A 23 83.14 28.57 15.15
CA VAL A 23 84.44 29.10 14.69
C VAL A 23 85.32 27.88 14.40
N VAL A 24 85.67 27.67 13.14
CA VAL A 24 86.57 26.60 12.72
C VAL A 24 88.00 27.11 12.87
N ILE A 25 88.71 26.64 13.88
CA ILE A 25 90.10 27.01 14.13
C ILE A 25 91.01 25.95 13.50
N HIS A 26 91.48 26.22 12.27
CA HIS A 26 92.55 25.46 11.62
C HIS A 26 93.70 26.39 11.27
N SER A 27 94.82 26.28 12.00
CA SER A 27 96.19 26.50 11.51
C SER A 27 97.20 26.17 12.61
N VAL A 28 98.42 25.81 12.20
CA VAL A 28 99.58 25.43 13.04
C VAL A 28 99.39 24.11 13.80
N ALA A 29 99.87 23.01 13.19
CA ALA A 29 100.06 21.72 13.87
C ALA A 29 101.37 21.73 14.71
N HIS A 30 102.06 20.65 15.09
CA HIS A 30 102.74 19.73 14.18
C HIS A 30 103.31 18.47 14.89
N THR A 31 102.97 18.18 16.16
CA THR A 31 103.67 17.15 16.95
C THR A 31 102.78 16.03 17.53
N VAL A 32 101.61 15.75 16.96
CA VAL A 32 100.76 14.59 17.34
C VAL A 32 100.13 13.95 16.11
N LYS A 33 100.16 12.61 16.03
CA LYS A 33 99.44 11.83 15.02
C LYS A 33 98.23 11.15 15.69
N LEU A 34 97.04 11.70 15.53
CA LEU A 34 95.79 11.15 16.10
C LEU A 34 95.11 10.16 15.12
N PRO A 35 94.20 9.26 15.60
CA PRO A 35 93.70 8.12 14.80
C PRO A 35 92.65 8.44 13.72
N GLY A 36 92.55 9.68 13.24
CA GLY A 36 91.58 10.07 12.21
C GLY A 36 91.55 11.58 11.94
N LEU A 37 90.94 11.97 10.81
CA LEU A 37 90.93 13.35 10.28
C LEU A 37 90.13 14.39 11.10
N LEU A 38 89.44 13.97 12.17
CA LEU A 38 88.41 14.77 12.86
C LEU A 38 88.73 15.08 14.33
N TRP A 39 90.01 15.18 14.70
CA TRP A 39 90.46 15.61 16.03
C TRP A 39 91.59 16.65 15.92
N GLY A 40 91.60 17.63 16.83
CA GLY A 40 92.65 18.66 16.96
C GLY A 40 93.20 18.75 18.38
N VAL A 41 94.19 19.62 18.60
CA VAL A 41 94.78 19.93 19.92
C VAL A 41 95.02 21.44 20.01
N HIS A 42 94.78 22.05 21.17
CA HIS A 42 95.08 23.46 21.44
C HIS A 42 95.78 23.60 22.80
N THR A 43 96.73 24.53 22.92
CA THR A 43 97.48 24.81 24.16
C THR A 43 96.87 25.97 24.95
N ASP A 44 96.87 25.86 26.27
CA ASP A 44 96.04 26.66 27.18
C ASP A 44 96.70 27.93 27.72
N LYS A 45 95.88 28.86 28.23
CA LYS A 45 96.25 29.78 29.33
C LYS A 45 95.14 30.05 30.37
N GLU A 46 93.85 29.82 30.07
CA GLU A 46 92.73 30.12 31.00
C GLU A 46 91.57 29.08 31.00
N SER A 47 91.88 27.82 30.66
CA SER A 47 91.10 26.61 31.02
C SER A 47 89.64 26.51 30.52
N LYS A 48 89.49 26.18 29.23
CA LYS A 48 88.46 25.22 28.73
C LYS A 48 88.71 24.81 27.27
N THR A 49 89.28 23.63 27.07
CA THR A 49 89.56 23.10 25.71
C THR A 49 88.55 22.03 25.33
N ALA A 50 87.79 22.23 24.25
CA ALA A 50 86.74 21.32 23.80
C ALA A 50 87.09 20.65 22.46
N PHE A 51 86.97 19.32 22.40
CA PHE A 51 87.19 18.52 21.18
C PHE A 51 85.92 17.76 20.82
N THR A 52 85.52 17.76 19.55
CA THR A 52 84.29 17.11 19.06
C THR A 52 84.53 16.39 17.74
N THR A 53 83.83 15.28 17.53
CA THR A 53 83.75 14.62 16.21
C THR A 53 82.40 14.90 15.57
N LEU A 54 82.41 15.46 14.37
CA LEU A 54 81.24 15.68 13.52
C LEU A 54 81.42 14.86 12.24
N ASP A 55 80.58 13.85 12.04
CA ASP A 55 80.34 13.21 10.75
C ASP A 55 78.84 13.34 10.42
N ASP A 56 78.54 13.52 9.13
CA ASP A 56 77.22 13.97 8.69
C ASP A 56 76.10 12.92 8.85
N HIS A 57 74.86 13.45 8.92
CA HIS A 57 73.62 12.71 9.18
C HIS A 57 73.33 12.30 10.64
N LEU A 58 73.39 13.28 11.55
CA LEU A 58 72.46 13.41 12.70
C LEU A 58 72.32 12.20 13.66
N ARG A 59 73.43 11.52 14.02
CA ARG A 59 73.44 10.58 15.16
C ARG A 59 74.68 10.71 16.07
N THR A 60 74.38 11.04 17.33
CA THR A 60 75.24 10.99 18.54
C THR A 60 76.46 11.91 18.60
N GLU A 61 76.40 12.87 19.52
CA GLU A 61 77.50 13.80 19.84
C GLU A 61 78.46 13.16 20.86
N LYS A 62 79.75 13.09 20.51
CA LYS A 62 80.88 12.91 21.44
C LYS A 62 81.62 14.24 21.56
N ALA A 63 81.84 14.71 22.77
CA ALA A 63 82.70 15.85 23.07
C ALA A 63 83.59 15.57 24.29
N VAL A 64 84.78 16.17 24.34
CA VAL A 64 85.69 16.12 25.50
C VAL A 64 86.07 17.55 25.85
N VAL A 65 85.81 17.98 27.09
CA VAL A 65 86.10 19.32 27.57
C VAL A 65 87.07 19.23 28.75
N PHE A 66 88.26 19.81 28.64
CA PHE A 66 89.17 19.89 29.79
C PHE A 66 88.75 21.06 30.68
N THR A 67 88.45 20.81 31.96
CA THR A 67 87.94 21.84 32.88
C THR A 67 89.06 22.63 33.55
N HIS A 68 90.12 21.94 33.95
CA HIS A 68 91.42 22.47 34.40
C HIS A 68 92.50 21.57 33.77
N SER A 69 93.73 22.10 33.61
CA SER A 69 94.73 21.53 32.70
C SER A 69 94.96 20.02 32.91
N LEU A 70 94.53 19.23 31.92
CA LEU A 70 94.63 17.76 31.82
C LEU A 70 93.59 16.88 32.56
N LYS A 71 92.57 17.44 33.23
CA LYS A 71 91.37 16.65 33.64
C LYS A 71 90.27 16.69 32.55
N PRO A 72 89.92 15.57 31.89
CA PRO A 72 88.90 15.56 30.84
C PRO A 72 87.49 15.30 31.38
N LEU A 73 86.55 16.14 30.97
CA LEU A 73 85.11 15.94 31.14
C LEU A 73 84.50 15.46 29.81
N VAL A 74 84.08 14.20 29.77
CA VAL A 74 83.60 13.57 28.53
C VAL A 74 82.08 13.65 28.44
N LEU A 75 81.58 14.14 27.32
CA LEU A 75 80.15 14.24 27.00
C LEU A 75 79.81 13.24 25.91
N ILE A 76 78.95 12.27 26.23
CA ILE A 76 78.35 11.35 25.25
C ILE A 76 76.84 11.52 25.32
N ASN A 77 76.21 11.97 24.23
CA ASN A 77 74.77 12.23 24.18
C ASN A 77 74.26 13.07 25.38
N LYS A 78 74.97 14.15 25.72
CA LYS A 78 74.69 15.06 26.85
C LYS A 78 74.79 14.44 28.25
N THR A 79 75.35 13.22 28.37
CA THR A 79 75.70 12.62 29.67
C THR A 79 77.16 12.93 29.97
N VAL A 80 77.44 13.46 31.17
CA VAL A 80 78.79 13.73 31.66
C VAL A 80 79.39 12.43 32.22
N ILE A 81 80.59 12.10 31.77
CA ILE A 81 81.45 11.05 32.29
C ILE A 81 82.75 11.73 32.73
N ASP A 82 83.04 11.67 34.03
CA ASP A 82 84.26 12.21 34.59
C ASP A 82 85.38 11.17 34.42
N MET A 83 86.54 11.60 33.92
CA MET A 83 87.69 10.73 33.65
C MET A 83 88.87 11.08 34.58
N PRO A 84 89.78 10.12 34.87
CA PRO A 84 90.98 10.41 35.63
C PRO A 84 91.87 11.44 34.92
N GLU A 85 92.62 12.20 35.72
CA GLU A 85 93.51 13.27 35.29
C GLU A 85 94.76 12.73 34.58
N GLY A 86 95.10 13.30 33.42
CA GLY A 86 96.33 13.00 32.70
C GLY A 86 97.50 13.83 33.24
N LYS A 87 98.73 13.29 33.23
CA LYS A 87 99.91 14.03 33.73
C LYS A 87 100.85 14.48 32.62
N SER A 88 100.70 13.90 31.43
CA SER A 88 101.51 14.19 30.26
C SER A 88 100.67 14.24 28.97
N LYS A 89 101.28 14.77 27.92
CA LYS A 89 100.72 14.79 26.57
C LYS A 89 100.40 13.37 26.05
N GLY A 90 101.26 12.40 26.34
CA GLY A 90 101.03 10.98 25.97
C GLY A 90 99.85 10.34 26.71
N ASP A 91 99.57 10.74 27.95
CA ASP A 91 98.38 10.27 28.67
C ASP A 91 97.09 10.76 28.00
N VAL A 92 97.07 12.02 27.55
CA VAL A 92 95.92 12.58 26.81
C VAL A 92 95.70 11.86 25.49
N GLU A 93 96.76 11.58 24.74
CA GLU A 93 96.70 10.80 23.49
C GLU A 93 96.16 9.39 23.73
N ALA A 94 96.66 8.69 24.76
CA ALA A 94 96.17 7.37 25.15
C ALA A 94 94.72 7.37 25.64
N MET A 95 94.26 8.44 26.29
CA MET A 95 92.85 8.63 26.66
C MET A 95 91.97 8.86 25.44
N LEU A 96 92.37 9.74 24.51
CA LEU A 96 91.60 10.01 23.28
C LEU A 96 91.46 8.75 22.42
N LEU A 97 92.51 7.92 22.32
CA LEU A 97 92.47 6.58 21.72
C LEU A 97 91.43 5.68 22.38
N LYS A 98 91.42 5.57 23.72
CA LYS A 98 90.42 4.77 24.45
C LYS A 98 88.99 5.30 24.22
N LEU A 99 88.80 6.63 24.19
CA LEU A 99 87.51 7.28 23.93
C LEU A 99 87.01 7.09 22.49
N HIS A 100 87.91 6.98 21.52
CA HIS A 100 87.57 6.60 20.14
C HIS A 100 86.99 5.17 20.11
N HIS A 101 87.67 4.21 20.75
CA HIS A 101 87.24 2.80 20.79
C HIS A 101 85.98 2.52 21.62
N LEU A 102 85.54 3.44 22.49
CA LEU A 102 84.22 3.36 23.13
C LEU A 102 83.10 3.47 22.08
N LYS A 103 82.64 2.33 21.57
CA LYS A 103 81.42 2.26 20.75
C LYS A 103 80.22 2.67 21.63
N PRO A 104 79.43 3.69 21.26
CA PRO A 104 78.18 3.95 21.96
C PRO A 104 77.26 2.73 21.82
N CYS A 105 76.44 2.46 22.85
CA CYS A 105 75.56 1.29 22.86
C CYS A 105 74.63 1.33 21.63
N LYS A 106 74.89 0.45 20.65
CA LYS A 106 74.02 0.19 19.51
C LYS A 106 72.84 -0.65 20.01
N GLY A 107 71.84 0.02 20.58
CA GLY A 107 70.64 -0.65 21.06
C GLY A 107 69.95 -1.38 19.91
N VAL A 108 69.80 -2.71 20.07
CA VAL A 108 69.24 -3.68 19.10
C VAL A 108 70.22 -4.09 17.99
N HIS A 109 70.57 -5.39 17.95
CA HIS A 109 71.06 -6.10 16.76
C HIS A 109 69.86 -6.49 15.87
N ASP A 110 70.11 -6.75 14.58
CA ASP A 110 69.15 -6.79 13.45
C ASP A 110 67.69 -7.25 13.66
N ALA A 111 66.82 -6.69 12.82
CA ALA A 111 65.39 -6.55 13.06
C ALA A 111 64.51 -7.81 12.82
N ASP A 112 65.08 -8.95 12.42
CA ASP A 112 64.34 -10.04 11.78
C ASP A 112 64.16 -11.33 12.62
N THR A 113 64.60 -11.36 13.88
CA THR A 113 64.31 -12.48 14.81
C THR A 113 63.34 -12.05 15.92
N LYS A 114 62.28 -12.84 16.15
CA LYS A 114 61.16 -12.48 17.05
C LYS A 114 61.47 -12.51 18.55
N ASP A 115 62.63 -13.01 18.95
CA ASP A 115 63.02 -13.14 20.35
C ASP A 115 63.90 -11.95 20.79
N GLN A 116 63.31 -11.05 21.59
CA GLN A 116 63.98 -9.84 22.09
C GLN A 116 64.87 -10.10 23.31
N GLU A 117 65.96 -10.83 23.13
CA GLU A 117 67.01 -10.90 24.15
C GLU A 117 67.89 -9.64 24.12
N TRP A 118 68.02 -8.99 25.27
CA TRP A 118 68.79 -7.75 25.42
C TRP A 118 70.23 -8.11 25.74
N SER A 119 71.21 -7.59 24.98
CA SER A 119 72.64 -7.80 25.26
C SER A 119 73.00 -7.52 26.73
N ASP A 120 73.31 -8.58 27.48
CA ASP A 120 73.73 -8.52 28.89
C ASP A 120 75.05 -7.76 29.11
N LYS A 121 75.84 -7.59 28.04
CA LYS A 121 77.13 -6.87 28.07
C LYS A 121 76.98 -5.34 28.02
N CYS A 122 76.06 -4.77 28.82
CA CYS A 122 75.87 -3.33 28.98
C CYS A 122 76.23 -2.87 30.40
N SER A 123 77.51 -3.01 30.75
CA SER A 123 78.10 -2.63 32.03
C SER A 123 78.92 -1.34 31.90
N GLY A 124 78.33 -0.21 32.30
CA GLY A 124 79.05 1.05 32.54
C GLY A 124 79.04 1.36 34.03
N TYR A 125 80.20 1.42 34.66
CA TYR A 125 80.30 1.68 36.10
C TYR A 125 79.89 3.12 36.43
N THR A 126 78.84 3.26 37.25
CA THR A 126 78.65 4.43 38.12
C THR A 126 78.68 3.93 39.56
N SER A 127 79.43 4.63 40.42
CA SER A 127 79.76 4.19 41.78
C SER A 127 78.56 3.66 42.58
N PHE A 128 78.68 2.40 43.03
CA PHE A 128 77.85 1.72 44.05
C PHE A 128 76.41 1.26 43.72
N ARG A 129 75.95 1.23 42.45
CA ARG A 129 74.80 0.37 42.04
C ARG A 129 74.95 -0.20 40.62
N PHE A 130 74.48 -1.44 40.41
CA PHE A 130 74.33 -2.07 39.09
C PHE A 130 73.12 -1.49 38.33
N ASP A 131 73.23 -0.24 37.88
CA ASP A 131 72.21 0.42 37.08
C ASP A 131 72.55 0.42 35.57
N ARG A 132 71.57 0.05 34.73
CA ARG A 132 71.74 0.07 33.26
C ARG A 132 71.89 1.51 32.78
N CYS A 133 72.75 1.74 31.79
CA CYS A 133 73.13 3.09 31.34
C CYS A 133 71.92 3.97 30.97
N VAL A 134 72.06 5.29 31.15
CA VAL A 134 70.98 6.29 30.95
C VAL A 134 70.34 6.17 29.56
N SER A 135 71.10 5.84 28.52
CA SER A 135 70.56 5.63 27.16
C SER A 135 69.65 4.40 27.06
N CYS A 136 70.03 3.26 27.67
CA CYS A 136 69.17 2.08 27.75
C CYS A 136 67.97 2.30 28.68
N GLN A 137 68.16 3.01 29.79
CA GLN A 137 67.07 3.37 30.71
C GLN A 137 66.08 4.35 30.05
N MET A 138 66.58 5.30 29.25
CA MET A 138 65.80 6.21 28.39
C MET A 138 65.10 5.45 27.26
N LEU A 139 65.76 4.49 26.60
CA LEU A 139 65.14 3.70 25.53
C LEU A 139 64.08 2.75 26.09
N ARG A 140 64.31 2.13 27.26
CA ARG A 140 63.29 1.32 27.96
C ARG A 140 62.15 2.17 28.49
N ARG A 141 62.43 3.39 29.00
CA ARG A 141 61.39 4.39 29.30
C ARG A 141 60.70 4.89 28.04
N ALA A 142 61.38 4.98 26.89
CA ALA A 142 60.81 5.41 25.61
C ALA A 142 59.96 4.32 24.96
N ILE A 143 60.34 3.04 25.09
CA ILE A 143 59.60 1.84 24.67
C ILE A 143 58.43 1.58 25.62
N SER A 144 58.61 1.69 26.94
CA SER A 144 57.50 1.70 27.89
C SER A 144 56.56 2.88 27.62
N ARG A 145 57.10 4.06 27.24
CA ARG A 145 56.35 5.19 26.68
C ARG A 145 55.93 5.01 25.21
N ARG A 146 56.30 3.95 24.47
CA ARG A 146 55.85 3.64 23.08
C ARG A 146 54.89 2.46 23.04
N LEU A 147 54.83 1.68 24.12
CA LEU A 147 53.78 0.74 24.47
C LEU A 147 52.66 1.51 25.18
N SER A 148 53.01 2.42 26.12
CA SER A 148 52.05 3.33 26.73
C SER A 148 51.64 4.45 25.79
N ARG A 149 52.48 5.10 24.97
CA ARG A 149 52.02 5.87 23.78
C ARG A 149 51.75 4.99 22.56
N GLY A 150 51.85 3.67 22.66
CA GLY A 150 51.33 2.76 21.64
C GLY A 150 49.84 2.65 21.84
N LYS A 151 49.45 2.29 23.06
CA LYS A 151 48.08 2.37 23.56
C LYS A 151 47.59 3.82 23.67
N VAL A 152 48.36 4.80 24.10
CA VAL A 152 47.95 6.21 24.29
C VAL A 152 48.16 7.07 23.05
N SER A 153 49.01 6.75 22.07
CA SER A 153 48.93 7.38 20.74
C SER A 153 47.98 6.64 19.83
N LYS A 154 47.71 5.34 19.98
CA LYS A 154 46.49 4.77 19.37
C LYS A 154 45.24 5.23 20.09
N ILE A 155 45.19 5.46 21.40
CA ILE A 155 44.02 6.02 22.11
C ILE A 155 43.97 7.54 21.98
N ILE A 156 45.06 8.27 21.71
CA ILE A 156 45.00 9.70 21.35
C ILE A 156 44.77 9.86 19.85
N GLU A 157 45.28 9.03 18.95
CA GLU A 157 44.85 9.01 17.55
C GLU A 157 43.44 8.44 17.41
N MET A 158 42.99 7.51 18.25
CA MET A 158 41.63 6.98 18.23
C MET A 158 40.70 7.86 19.05
N ARG A 159 41.15 8.61 20.07
CA ARG A 159 40.36 9.71 20.65
C ARG A 159 40.46 10.97 19.83
N MET A 160 41.47 11.21 19.00
CA MET A 160 41.52 12.31 18.02
C MET A 160 40.85 11.91 16.73
N LYS A 161 40.81 10.62 16.33
CA LYS A 161 39.95 10.12 15.26
C LYS A 161 38.52 9.99 15.76
N ILE A 162 38.24 9.61 17.01
CA ILE A 162 36.88 9.67 17.59
C ILE A 162 36.51 11.11 17.96
N LYS A 163 37.43 12.04 18.26
CA LYS A 163 37.10 13.47 18.51
C LYS A 163 37.09 14.28 17.23
N ASN A 164 37.86 13.93 16.19
CA ASN A 164 37.73 14.47 14.83
C ASN A 164 36.63 13.76 14.06
N GLN A 165 36.25 12.51 14.36
CA GLN A 165 35.03 11.88 13.86
C GLN A 165 33.84 12.31 14.71
N ALA A 166 33.96 12.63 16.00
CA ALA A 166 32.85 13.21 16.76
C ALA A 166 32.71 14.68 16.43
N GLN A 167 33.78 15.43 16.15
CA GLN A 167 33.72 16.78 15.60
C GLN A 167 33.34 16.75 14.13
N ASN A 168 33.78 15.79 13.30
CA ASN A 168 33.25 15.62 11.95
C ASN A 168 31.86 15.00 11.97
N ILE A 169 31.40 14.31 13.01
CA ILE A 169 30.00 13.90 13.18
C ILE A 169 29.23 15.04 13.86
N LEU A 170 29.84 16.00 14.56
CA LEU A 170 29.17 17.22 15.02
C LEU A 170 29.13 18.29 13.94
N ARG A 171 30.11 18.28 13.03
CA ARG A 171 30.29 19.16 11.89
C ARG A 171 29.55 18.60 10.69
N LEU A 172 29.57 17.29 10.44
CA LEU A 172 28.58 16.60 9.59
C LEU A 172 27.22 16.51 10.27
N LYS A 173 27.01 16.47 11.60
CA LYS A 173 25.66 16.72 12.16
C LYS A 173 25.30 18.18 12.14
N LYS A 174 26.24 19.14 12.06
CA LYS A 174 25.94 20.56 11.80
C LYS A 174 25.75 20.84 10.32
N GLU A 175 26.41 20.11 9.43
CA GLU A 175 26.35 20.22 7.96
C GLU A 175 25.26 19.30 7.42
N VAL A 176 24.84 18.26 8.13
CA VAL A 176 23.60 17.47 7.93
C VAL A 176 22.48 18.05 8.78
N LYS A 177 22.70 18.87 9.81
CA LYS A 177 21.65 19.75 10.34
C LYS A 177 21.54 21.03 9.53
N GLN A 178 22.58 21.50 8.85
CA GLN A 178 22.53 22.62 7.90
C GLN A 178 22.20 22.15 6.49
N LEU A 179 22.50 20.91 6.09
CA LEU A 179 21.94 20.27 4.91
C LEU A 179 20.53 19.84 5.26
N ASN A 180 20.21 19.07 6.30
CA ASN A 180 18.80 18.90 6.72
C ASN A 180 18.15 20.20 7.26
N GLN A 181 18.81 21.38 7.27
CA GLN A 181 18.14 22.70 7.35
C GLN A 181 18.23 23.50 6.06
N LYS A 182 19.03 23.13 5.06
CA LYS A 182 19.00 23.59 3.66
C LYS A 182 18.23 22.62 2.76
N VAL A 183 17.80 21.50 3.33
CA VAL A 183 17.03 20.35 2.83
C VAL A 183 15.85 20.15 3.77
N ASP A 184 15.81 20.68 5.01
CA ASP A 184 14.53 21.21 5.54
C ASP A 184 14.25 22.59 4.98
N LYS A 185 15.20 23.47 4.64
CA LYS A 185 14.87 24.69 3.86
C LYS A 185 14.91 24.44 2.35
N SER A 186 15.18 23.23 1.87
CA SER A 186 14.89 22.83 0.47
C SER A 186 14.01 21.60 0.38
N MET A 187 13.48 21.05 1.47
CA MET A 187 12.23 20.28 1.51
C MET A 187 11.15 21.07 2.26
N LYS A 188 11.44 22.20 2.90
CA LYS A 188 10.53 23.34 3.14
C LYS A 188 11.01 24.55 2.31
N LEU A 189 11.67 24.26 1.18
CA LEU A 189 11.57 25.03 -0.06
C LEU A 189 11.24 24.13 -1.24
N MET A 190 11.44 22.79 -1.22
CA MET A 190 10.79 21.88 -2.19
C MET A 190 9.46 21.31 -1.72
N SER A 191 9.18 21.16 -0.42
CA SER A 191 7.78 21.12 0.02
C SER A 191 7.22 22.53 0.12
N ARG A 192 7.99 23.60 0.45
CA ARG A 192 7.54 24.96 0.07
C ARG A 192 7.65 25.30 -1.44
N ILE A 193 7.84 24.31 -2.33
CA ILE A 193 7.65 24.40 -3.80
C ILE A 193 6.80 23.19 -4.31
N ARG A 194 6.26 22.32 -3.43
CA ARG A 194 5.41 21.15 -3.79
C ARG A 194 4.17 20.99 -2.90
N GLU A 195 4.31 21.13 -1.58
CA GLU A 195 3.30 21.80 -0.75
C GLU A 195 3.33 23.31 -1.15
N GLU A 196 3.88 24.27 -0.42
CA GLU A 196 3.90 25.73 -0.71
C GLU A 196 4.48 26.27 -2.06
N LYS A 197 4.40 25.55 -3.20
CA LYS A 197 3.96 26.19 -4.48
C LYS A 197 2.59 25.73 -4.96
N VAL A 198 2.17 24.51 -4.67
CA VAL A 198 0.76 24.13 -4.73
C VAL A 198 0.00 24.82 -3.59
N GLU A 199 0.56 24.91 -2.38
CA GLU A 199 0.06 25.74 -1.27
C GLU A 199 0.39 27.24 -1.40
N GLU A 200 1.39 27.74 -2.15
CA GLU A 200 1.42 29.18 -2.49
C GLU A 200 0.39 29.49 -3.56
N THR A 201 0.24 28.65 -4.59
CA THR A 201 -0.84 28.80 -5.57
C THR A 201 -2.20 28.69 -4.87
N ILE A 202 -2.37 27.81 -3.88
CA ILE A 202 -3.59 27.69 -3.06
C ILE A 202 -3.70 28.81 -2.00
N LYS A 203 -2.61 29.43 -1.50
CA LYS A 203 -2.62 30.62 -0.62
C LYS A 203 -2.83 31.94 -1.37
N LEU A 204 -2.46 31.99 -2.65
CA LEU A 204 -2.80 33.05 -3.60
C LEU A 204 -4.27 32.98 -4.01
N LEU A 205 -4.88 31.78 -3.95
CA LEU A 205 -6.32 31.65 -3.94
C LEU A 205 -6.85 31.97 -2.51
N PRO A 206 -7.98 32.71 -2.39
CA PRO A 206 -8.63 33.01 -1.11
C PRO A 206 -8.75 31.79 -0.18
N PRO A 207 -8.74 31.97 1.17
CA PRO A 207 -8.73 30.88 2.16
C PRO A 207 -9.78 29.78 1.95
N GLU A 208 -10.89 30.15 1.31
CA GLU A 208 -12.02 29.29 1.05
C GLU A 208 -11.81 28.38 -0.19
N GLN A 209 -11.01 28.79 -1.17
CA GLN A 209 -10.63 27.99 -2.35
C GLN A 209 -9.80 26.77 -1.96
N GLN A 210 -9.03 26.89 -0.88
CA GLN A 210 -8.20 25.85 -0.28
C GLN A 210 -9.04 24.70 0.27
N CYS A 211 -10.23 25.02 0.81
CA CYS A 211 -11.18 24.02 1.28
C CYS A 211 -11.81 23.24 0.13
N LEU A 212 -12.09 23.87 -1.01
CA LEU A 212 -12.86 23.27 -2.11
C LEU A 212 -12.24 22.03 -2.76
N VAL A 213 -10.92 22.02 -2.89
CA VAL A 213 -10.17 20.87 -3.45
C VAL A 213 -10.27 19.63 -2.53
N LYS A 214 -10.81 19.78 -1.31
CA LYS A 214 -11.07 18.73 -0.32
C LYS A 214 -12.52 18.76 0.23
N ALA A 215 -13.43 19.51 -0.37
CA ALA A 215 -14.70 19.89 0.25
C ALA A 215 -15.83 18.85 0.08
N SER A 216 -16.61 18.68 1.15
CA SER A 216 -17.99 18.18 1.07
C SER A 216 -18.82 19.04 0.09
N PRO A 217 -19.79 18.46 -0.65
CA PRO A 217 -20.71 19.20 -1.52
C PRO A 217 -21.41 20.39 -0.85
N ALA A 218 -21.66 20.31 0.47
CA ALA A 218 -22.24 21.40 1.25
C ALA A 218 -21.31 22.62 1.33
N LEU A 219 -20.00 22.40 1.46
CA LEU A 219 -19.00 23.46 1.49
C LEU A 219 -18.73 24.00 0.07
N TYR A 220 -18.79 23.15 -0.96
CA TYR A 220 -18.78 23.62 -2.35
C TYR A 220 -19.90 24.63 -2.63
N GLU A 221 -21.14 24.23 -2.31
CA GLU A 221 -22.32 25.06 -2.59
C GLU A 221 -22.39 26.29 -1.67
N LYS A 222 -21.94 26.20 -0.41
CA LYS A 222 -21.80 27.37 0.48
C LYS A 222 -20.90 28.43 -0.13
N LEU A 223 -19.70 28.05 -0.54
CA LEU A 223 -18.70 28.99 -1.05
C LEU A 223 -19.06 29.55 -2.43
N ARG A 224 -19.78 28.78 -3.23
CA ARG A 224 -20.41 29.26 -4.47
C ARG A 224 -21.51 30.28 -4.18
N ARG A 225 -22.41 30.01 -3.23
CA ARG A 225 -23.52 30.92 -2.86
C ARG A 225 -23.04 32.22 -2.25
N GLU A 226 -21.99 32.16 -1.44
CA GLU A 226 -21.36 33.32 -0.83
C GLU A 226 -20.45 34.10 -1.81
N ASN A 227 -20.39 33.69 -3.10
CA ASN A 227 -19.63 34.34 -4.20
C ASN A 227 -18.14 34.62 -3.91
N LYS A 228 -17.56 33.94 -2.92
CA LYS A 228 -16.15 34.07 -2.54
C LYS A 228 -15.19 33.59 -3.63
N ILE A 229 -15.72 32.80 -4.57
CA ILE A 229 -14.97 31.97 -5.50
C ILE A 229 -15.81 31.80 -6.77
N ALA A 230 -15.21 32.05 -7.93
CA ALA A 230 -15.82 31.81 -9.24
C ALA A 230 -15.92 30.29 -9.52
N LEU A 231 -16.93 29.64 -8.95
CA LEU A 231 -17.17 28.21 -9.08
C LEU A 231 -18.20 27.88 -10.16
N PRO A 232 -17.98 26.85 -10.99
CA PRO A 232 -19.00 26.38 -11.93
C PRO A 232 -20.27 25.95 -11.19
N SER A 233 -21.42 26.12 -11.84
CA SER A 233 -22.69 25.72 -11.24
C SER A 233 -22.77 24.20 -11.03
N LYS A 234 -23.58 23.73 -10.08
CA LYS A 234 -23.89 22.29 -9.95
C LYS A 234 -24.34 21.68 -11.28
N ARG A 235 -25.12 22.42 -12.08
CA ARG A 235 -25.55 22.00 -13.43
C ARG A 235 -24.40 21.93 -14.43
N THR A 236 -23.43 22.85 -14.34
CA THR A 236 -22.20 22.84 -15.15
C THR A 236 -21.32 21.64 -14.81
N LEU A 237 -21.12 21.37 -13.51
CA LEU A 237 -20.40 20.17 -13.06
C LEU A 237 -21.12 18.89 -13.46
N GLN A 238 -22.44 18.81 -13.26
CA GLN A 238 -23.25 17.67 -13.71
C GLN A 238 -23.12 17.45 -15.22
N ARG A 239 -23.02 18.51 -16.04
CA ARG A 239 -22.76 18.37 -17.48
C ARG A 239 -21.36 17.84 -17.78
N TYR A 240 -20.33 18.25 -17.06
CA TYR A 240 -18.99 17.65 -17.20
C TYR A 240 -18.95 16.20 -16.72
N MET A 241 -19.69 15.87 -15.67
CA MET A 241 -19.84 14.49 -15.17
C MET A 241 -20.72 13.62 -16.08
N GLN A 242 -21.67 14.20 -16.83
CA GLN A 242 -22.46 13.48 -17.85
C GLN A 242 -21.60 13.00 -19.02
N ASN A 243 -20.48 13.68 -19.30
CA ASN A 243 -19.47 13.19 -20.25
C ASN A 243 -18.65 12.01 -19.68
N LEU A 244 -18.73 11.76 -18.37
CA LEU A 244 -18.06 10.66 -17.67
C LEU A 244 -19.11 9.58 -17.31
N ARG A 245 -19.62 8.89 -18.32
CA ARG A 245 -20.78 7.97 -18.20
C ARG A 245 -20.51 6.77 -17.27
N PRO A 246 -21.50 6.27 -16.53
CA PRO A 246 -21.32 5.07 -15.72
C PRO A 246 -21.28 3.81 -16.60
N ALA A 247 -20.17 3.06 -16.57
CA ALA A 247 -20.04 1.79 -17.30
C ALA A 247 -19.30 0.74 -16.46
N TYR A 248 -19.93 -0.43 -16.34
CA TYR A 248 -19.32 -1.65 -15.81
C TYR A 248 -18.40 -2.28 -16.88
N GLY A 249 -17.56 -3.22 -16.49
CA GLY A 249 -16.55 -3.81 -17.35
C GLY A 249 -15.16 -3.21 -17.18
N PHE A 250 -14.22 -3.68 -18.01
CA PHE A 250 -12.92 -3.05 -18.20
C PHE A 250 -13.05 -1.84 -19.12
N GLN A 251 -12.53 -0.71 -18.69
CA GLN A 251 -12.70 0.57 -19.38
C GLN A 251 -11.44 0.86 -20.20
N GLU A 252 -11.48 0.70 -21.52
CA GLU A 252 -10.31 0.90 -22.41
C GLU A 252 -9.58 2.23 -22.15
N ASN A 253 -10.34 3.31 -21.97
CA ASN A 253 -9.88 4.65 -21.57
C ASN A 253 -8.93 4.64 -20.35
N VAL A 254 -9.15 3.75 -19.38
CA VAL A 254 -8.30 3.60 -18.18
C VAL A 254 -6.96 2.95 -18.53
N PHE A 255 -6.97 1.97 -19.44
CA PHE A 255 -5.78 1.27 -19.89
C PHE A 255 -4.90 2.16 -20.78
N THR A 256 -5.49 2.98 -21.66
CA THR A 256 -4.77 4.02 -22.42
C THR A 256 -4.09 5.04 -21.50
N MET A 257 -4.76 5.45 -20.42
CA MET A 257 -4.15 6.32 -19.41
C MET A 257 -3.05 5.63 -18.60
N LEU A 258 -3.21 4.33 -18.32
CA LEU A 258 -2.21 3.53 -17.63
C LEU A 258 -0.96 3.37 -18.50
N GLU A 259 -1.08 3.11 -19.79
CA GLU A 259 0.03 3.05 -20.74
C GLU A 259 0.84 4.37 -20.79
N ALA A 260 0.15 5.51 -20.90
CA ALA A 260 0.78 6.84 -20.84
C ALA A 260 1.49 7.10 -19.50
N LYS A 261 0.95 6.57 -18.39
CA LYS A 261 1.56 6.64 -17.06
C LYS A 261 2.78 5.71 -16.95
N ALA A 262 2.68 4.47 -17.40
CA ALA A 262 3.73 3.44 -17.38
C ALA A 262 4.96 3.88 -18.17
N SER A 263 4.75 4.57 -19.30
CA SER A 263 5.80 5.20 -20.13
C SER A 263 6.67 6.20 -19.36
N SER A 264 6.16 6.77 -18.26
CA SER A 264 6.88 7.72 -17.39
C SER A 264 7.39 7.11 -16.08
N MET A 265 7.11 5.83 -15.82
CA MET A 265 7.41 5.17 -14.54
C MET A 265 8.63 4.22 -14.67
N PRO A 266 9.53 4.19 -13.67
CA PRO A 266 10.57 3.17 -13.60
C PRO A 266 9.97 1.77 -13.50
N GLU A 267 10.58 0.81 -14.16
CA GLU A 267 10.15 -0.60 -14.23
C GLU A 267 9.84 -1.23 -12.86
N ALA A 268 10.72 -1.04 -11.87
CA ALA A 268 10.53 -1.50 -10.50
C ALA A 268 9.33 -0.85 -9.75
N GLU A 269 8.64 0.14 -10.33
CA GLU A 269 7.38 0.71 -9.80
C GLU A 269 6.13 0.25 -10.59
N ARG A 270 6.32 -0.59 -11.62
CA ARG A 270 5.27 -1.18 -12.46
C ARG A 270 4.86 -2.60 -12.03
N HIS A 271 5.68 -3.27 -11.22
CA HIS A 271 5.37 -4.57 -10.59
C HIS A 271 4.35 -4.46 -9.46
N GLY A 272 3.37 -5.36 -9.43
CA GLY A 272 2.28 -5.32 -8.46
C GLY A 272 1.40 -6.55 -8.37
N CYS A 273 0.37 -6.41 -7.55
CA CYS A 273 -0.64 -7.41 -7.25
C CYS A 273 -2.01 -6.90 -7.71
N ILE A 274 -2.83 -7.79 -8.26
CA ILE A 274 -4.28 -7.57 -8.40
C ILE A 274 -4.96 -8.02 -7.10
N ALA A 275 -5.81 -7.20 -6.51
CA ALA A 275 -6.72 -7.58 -5.41
C ALA A 275 -8.17 -7.57 -5.91
N ILE A 276 -8.95 -8.59 -5.55
CA ILE A 276 -10.32 -8.78 -6.03
C ILE A 276 -11.25 -9.16 -4.88
N ASP A 277 -12.33 -8.40 -4.71
CA ASP A 277 -13.33 -8.60 -3.67
C ASP A 277 -14.68 -7.99 -4.12
N GLU A 278 -15.74 -8.32 -3.40
CA GLU A 278 -17.13 -7.99 -3.73
C GLU A 278 -17.75 -7.09 -2.64
N MET A 279 -18.39 -6.00 -3.05
CA MET A 279 -19.15 -5.15 -2.14
C MET A 279 -20.66 -5.33 -2.35
N ALA A 280 -21.36 -5.79 -1.33
CA ALA A 280 -22.83 -5.83 -1.31
C ALA A 280 -23.46 -4.42 -1.48
N LEU A 281 -24.46 -4.34 -2.35
CA LEU A 281 -25.21 -3.16 -2.77
C LEU A 281 -26.70 -3.28 -2.39
N GLU A 282 -27.43 -2.17 -2.46
CA GLU A 282 -28.90 -2.21 -2.41
C GLU A 282 -29.45 -2.53 -3.80
N SER A 283 -29.99 -3.74 -4.03
CA SER A 283 -30.46 -4.17 -5.34
C SER A 283 -31.61 -3.30 -5.86
N ARG A 284 -31.32 -2.43 -6.83
CA ARG A 284 -32.24 -1.43 -7.35
C ARG A 284 -32.12 -1.28 -8.86
N THR A 285 -33.25 -1.10 -9.56
CA THR A 285 -33.26 -0.86 -11.00
C THR A 285 -33.59 0.59 -11.33
N SER A 286 -32.98 1.12 -12.39
CA SER A 286 -33.22 2.50 -12.84
C SER A 286 -33.02 2.63 -14.34
N PHE A 287 -33.98 3.26 -15.01
CA PHE A 287 -33.93 3.46 -16.45
C PHE A 287 -33.20 4.77 -16.81
N ASP A 288 -32.21 4.71 -17.71
CA ASP A 288 -31.59 5.90 -18.31
C ASP A 288 -32.11 6.12 -19.73
N LYS A 289 -32.93 7.15 -19.87
CA LYS A 289 -33.45 7.66 -21.15
C LYS A 289 -32.39 8.06 -22.19
N ASN A 290 -31.11 8.23 -21.81
CA ASN A 290 -30.06 8.64 -22.75
C ASN A 290 -29.34 7.42 -23.36
N SER A 291 -29.33 6.27 -22.69
CA SER A 291 -28.86 4.97 -23.19
C SER A 291 -30.00 4.07 -23.66
N CYS A 292 -31.25 4.42 -23.33
CA CYS A 292 -32.44 3.59 -23.54
C CYS A 292 -32.38 2.24 -22.79
N GLN A 293 -31.53 2.15 -21.75
CA GLN A 293 -31.28 0.92 -21.00
C GLN A 293 -31.74 0.98 -19.54
N VAL A 294 -32.00 -0.19 -18.97
CA VAL A 294 -32.23 -0.41 -17.55
C VAL A 294 -30.91 -0.74 -16.85
N HIS A 295 -30.45 0.16 -15.98
CA HIS A 295 -29.36 -0.09 -15.04
C HIS A 295 -29.85 -0.83 -13.80
N GLY A 296 -28.94 -1.54 -13.11
CA GLY A 296 -29.26 -2.35 -11.93
C GLY A 296 -29.49 -3.84 -12.23
N ILE A 297 -29.34 -4.24 -13.50
CA ILE A 297 -29.30 -5.62 -13.98
C ILE A 297 -27.83 -6.09 -13.99
N VAL A 298 -27.58 -7.39 -13.78
CA VAL A 298 -26.24 -7.99 -13.80
C VAL A 298 -25.51 -7.63 -15.09
N ASN A 299 -24.24 -7.23 -14.95
CA ASN A 299 -23.35 -6.87 -16.04
C ASN A 299 -21.93 -7.32 -15.66
N LEU A 300 -21.46 -8.37 -16.33
CA LEU A 300 -20.14 -8.97 -16.15
C LEU A 300 -19.25 -8.69 -17.37
N GLY A 301 -19.45 -7.54 -18.03
CA GLY A 301 -18.66 -7.13 -19.19
C GLY A 301 -18.89 -7.96 -20.44
N GLY A 302 -20.06 -8.59 -20.60
CA GLY A 302 -20.35 -9.53 -21.71
C GLY A 302 -20.01 -10.99 -21.39
N MET A 303 -19.60 -11.31 -20.15
CA MET A 303 -19.37 -12.68 -19.68
C MET A 303 -20.55 -13.26 -18.88
N GLU A 304 -21.65 -12.51 -18.75
CA GLU A 304 -22.91 -12.97 -18.15
C GLU A 304 -23.58 -14.10 -18.96
N SER A 305 -24.23 -15.03 -18.27
CA SER A 305 -25.07 -16.05 -18.94
C SER A 305 -26.47 -15.49 -19.24
N GLU A 306 -27.24 -16.12 -20.14
CA GLU A 306 -28.60 -15.69 -20.46
C GLU A 306 -29.48 -15.56 -19.20
N ALA A 307 -29.36 -16.53 -18.27
CA ALA A 307 -30.06 -16.51 -16.98
C ALA A 307 -29.57 -15.41 -16.02
N ASP A 308 -28.47 -14.73 -16.32
CA ASP A 308 -27.95 -13.61 -15.54
C ASP A 308 -28.40 -12.26 -16.13
N LYS A 309 -28.64 -12.14 -17.45
CA LYS A 309 -29.17 -10.92 -18.12
C LYS A 309 -30.54 -10.46 -17.61
N GLU A 310 -31.26 -11.36 -16.95
CA GLU A 310 -32.58 -11.13 -16.32
C GLU A 310 -32.51 -10.92 -14.80
N LYS A 311 -31.32 -11.02 -14.19
CA LYS A 311 -31.15 -10.85 -12.74
C LYS A 311 -30.82 -9.41 -12.39
N ARG A 312 -31.40 -8.95 -11.27
CA ARG A 312 -31.02 -7.71 -10.61
C ARG A 312 -29.66 -7.90 -9.92
N GLY A 313 -28.75 -6.96 -10.10
CA GLY A 313 -27.48 -6.93 -9.39
C GLY A 313 -27.68 -6.53 -7.93
N ASP A 314 -26.89 -7.13 -7.04
CA ASP A 314 -26.86 -6.85 -5.60
C ASP A 314 -25.44 -6.87 -5.01
N HIS A 315 -24.41 -7.18 -5.80
CA HIS A 315 -22.99 -7.07 -5.43
C HIS A 315 -22.20 -6.38 -6.54
N ALA A 316 -21.16 -5.63 -6.15
CA ALA A 316 -20.17 -5.08 -7.07
C ALA A 316 -18.81 -5.75 -6.86
N LEU A 317 -18.38 -6.56 -7.83
CA LEU A 317 -17.02 -7.07 -7.92
C LEU A 317 -16.10 -5.94 -8.38
N VAL A 318 -14.98 -5.71 -7.68
CA VAL A 318 -13.98 -4.71 -8.08
C VAL A 318 -12.61 -5.34 -8.24
N VAL A 319 -11.95 -5.02 -9.34
CA VAL A 319 -10.56 -5.40 -9.63
C VAL A 319 -9.67 -4.18 -9.37
N LEU A 320 -8.75 -4.31 -8.42
CA LEU A 320 -7.83 -3.24 -7.98
C LEU A 320 -6.38 -3.65 -8.21
N PHE A 321 -5.62 -2.87 -8.98
CA PHE A 321 -4.17 -3.02 -9.09
C PHE A 321 -3.44 -2.25 -7.99
N GLN A 322 -2.49 -2.93 -7.33
CA GLN A 322 -1.67 -2.42 -6.25
C GLN A 322 -0.18 -2.69 -6.51
N PRO A 323 0.64 -1.67 -6.83
CA PRO A 323 2.07 -1.86 -7.01
C PRO A 323 2.77 -2.19 -5.68
N PHE A 324 3.79 -3.06 -5.72
CA PHE A 324 4.61 -3.36 -4.54
C PHE A 324 5.42 -2.13 -4.10
N ARG A 325 5.84 -1.31 -5.06
CA ARG A 325 6.58 -0.07 -4.85
C ARG A 325 5.76 1.13 -5.31
N GLY A 326 5.28 1.91 -4.33
CA GLY A 326 4.49 3.11 -4.57
C GLY A 326 3.57 3.41 -3.39
N ARG A 327 2.77 4.48 -3.52
CA ARG A 327 1.67 4.80 -2.57
C ARG A 327 0.32 4.96 -3.27
N TRP A 328 0.26 4.65 -4.56
CA TRP A 328 -0.97 4.65 -5.33
C TRP A 328 -1.54 3.24 -5.41
N VAL A 329 -2.83 3.15 -5.70
CA VAL A 329 -3.57 1.97 -6.14
C VAL A 329 -4.52 2.43 -7.24
N GLN A 330 -4.99 1.53 -8.09
CA GLN A 330 -5.89 1.89 -9.19
C GLN A 330 -6.98 0.84 -9.33
N ALA A 331 -8.24 1.28 -9.36
CA ALA A 331 -9.33 0.42 -9.80
C ALA A 331 -9.30 0.34 -11.33
N VAL A 332 -9.30 -0.89 -11.87
CA VAL A 332 -9.11 -1.17 -13.30
C VAL A 332 -10.36 -1.76 -13.96
N GLY A 333 -11.22 -2.42 -13.18
CA GLY A 333 -12.54 -2.88 -13.61
C GLY A 333 -13.52 -2.94 -12.45
N ALA A 334 -14.81 -2.86 -12.76
CA ALA A 334 -15.90 -3.11 -11.83
C ALA A 334 -17.06 -3.80 -12.55
N PHE A 335 -17.69 -4.76 -11.90
CA PHE A 335 -18.74 -5.61 -12.48
C PHE A 335 -19.91 -5.71 -11.49
N LEU A 336 -21.12 -5.84 -12.03
CA LEU A 336 -22.35 -5.92 -11.24
C LEU A 336 -22.86 -7.35 -11.27
N SER A 337 -22.90 -8.03 -10.13
CA SER A 337 -23.29 -9.44 -10.00
C SER A 337 -24.53 -9.63 -9.14
N ALA A 338 -25.18 -10.79 -9.29
CA ALA A 338 -26.26 -11.27 -8.44
C ALA A 338 -25.71 -12.38 -7.55
N GLY A 339 -25.40 -12.03 -6.30
CA GLY A 339 -24.54 -12.81 -5.42
C GLY A 339 -23.09 -12.83 -5.89
N ALA A 340 -22.35 -13.83 -5.38
CA ALA A 340 -20.95 -14.05 -5.72
C ALA A 340 -20.74 -14.48 -7.17
N VAL A 341 -19.68 -13.99 -7.80
CA VAL A 341 -19.31 -14.35 -9.17
C VAL A 341 -18.78 -15.79 -9.22
N LYS A 342 -19.34 -16.58 -10.14
CA LYS A 342 -18.94 -17.99 -10.37
C LYS A 342 -17.45 -18.08 -10.71
N GLY A 343 -16.72 -19.02 -10.11
CA GLY A 343 -15.27 -19.17 -10.28
C GLY A 343 -14.79 -19.27 -11.74
N VAL A 344 -15.58 -19.89 -12.63
CA VAL A 344 -15.30 -19.98 -14.08
C VAL A 344 -15.36 -18.59 -14.75
N THR A 345 -16.35 -17.76 -14.41
CA THR A 345 -16.45 -16.39 -14.94
C THR A 345 -15.35 -15.51 -14.35
N LEU A 346 -15.07 -15.66 -13.05
CA LEU A 346 -13.99 -14.94 -12.39
C LEU A 346 -12.62 -15.24 -13.02
N HIS A 347 -12.31 -16.51 -13.29
CA HIS A 347 -11.07 -16.91 -13.99
C HIS A 347 -10.88 -16.16 -15.31
N LYS A 348 -11.94 -16.05 -16.14
CA LYS A 348 -11.91 -15.30 -17.40
C LYS A 348 -11.67 -13.80 -17.19
N LEU A 349 -12.39 -13.19 -16.24
CA LEU A 349 -12.21 -11.77 -15.90
C LEU A 349 -10.79 -11.46 -15.42
N ILE A 350 -10.13 -12.39 -14.72
CA ILE A 350 -8.75 -12.20 -14.26
C ILE A 350 -7.73 -12.41 -15.38
N LEU A 351 -7.93 -13.36 -16.29
CA LEU A 351 -7.11 -13.46 -17.50
C LEU A 351 -7.16 -12.17 -18.34
N GLU A 352 -8.35 -11.59 -18.51
CA GLU A 352 -8.52 -10.32 -19.22
C GLU A 352 -7.86 -9.15 -18.45
N ALA A 353 -8.06 -9.06 -17.13
CA ALA A 353 -7.41 -8.03 -16.30
C ALA A 353 -5.88 -8.07 -16.40
N VAL A 354 -5.28 -9.26 -16.35
CA VAL A 354 -3.83 -9.45 -16.50
C VAL A 354 -3.39 -9.04 -17.91
N GLY A 355 -4.06 -9.51 -18.95
CA GLY A 355 -3.75 -9.17 -20.34
C GLY A 355 -3.80 -7.66 -20.62
N LEU A 356 -4.82 -6.96 -20.11
CA LEU A 356 -4.97 -5.52 -20.27
C LEU A 356 -3.92 -4.72 -19.48
N LEU A 357 -3.58 -5.14 -18.25
CA LEU A 357 -2.54 -4.49 -17.45
C LEU A 357 -1.14 -4.65 -18.04
N GLU A 358 -0.80 -5.86 -18.48
CA GLU A 358 0.49 -6.17 -19.12
C GLU A 358 0.63 -5.42 -20.45
N LYS A 359 -0.44 -5.36 -21.26
CA LYS A 359 -0.50 -4.51 -22.48
C LYS A 359 -0.28 -3.03 -22.15
N SER A 360 -0.79 -2.54 -21.01
CA SER A 360 -0.54 -1.18 -20.51
C SER A 360 0.84 -0.97 -19.86
N GLY A 361 1.73 -1.97 -19.89
CA GLY A 361 3.09 -1.88 -19.33
C GLY A 361 3.17 -2.02 -17.80
N PHE A 362 2.16 -2.61 -17.15
CA PHE A 362 2.19 -2.98 -15.73
C PHE A 362 2.34 -4.48 -15.55
N TYR A 363 3.27 -4.89 -14.68
CA TYR A 363 3.55 -6.30 -14.44
C TYR A 363 2.68 -6.84 -13.31
N VAL A 364 1.92 -7.89 -13.58
CA VAL A 364 1.05 -8.55 -12.61
C VAL A 364 1.74 -9.81 -12.11
N ASP A 365 2.46 -9.68 -11.00
CA ASP A 365 3.19 -10.82 -10.43
C ASP A 365 2.31 -11.63 -9.45
N CYS A 366 1.21 -11.06 -8.93
CA CYS A 366 0.37 -11.74 -7.93
C CYS A 366 -1.14 -11.42 -8.04
N ILE A 367 -1.98 -12.38 -7.68
CA ILE A 367 -3.44 -12.23 -7.50
C ILE A 367 -3.82 -12.54 -6.05
N THR A 368 -4.52 -11.61 -5.39
CA THR A 368 -5.06 -11.78 -4.04
C THR A 368 -6.60 -11.83 -4.02
N THR A 369 -7.14 -12.96 -3.58
CA THR A 369 -8.59 -13.17 -3.32
C THR A 369 -8.88 -13.47 -1.85
N ASP A 370 -10.14 -13.53 -1.44
CA ASP A 370 -10.51 -13.96 -0.10
C ASP A 370 -10.40 -15.50 0.08
N GLY A 371 -11.08 -16.06 1.09
CA GLY A 371 -11.17 -17.49 1.37
C GLY A 371 -12.41 -18.22 0.85
N ALA A 372 -13.24 -17.59 0.01
CA ALA A 372 -14.50 -18.15 -0.46
C ALA A 372 -14.34 -19.31 -1.45
N THR A 373 -15.39 -20.14 -1.55
CA THR A 373 -15.38 -21.37 -2.36
C THR A 373 -15.23 -21.10 -3.85
N TRP A 374 -15.91 -20.09 -4.38
CA TRP A 374 -15.80 -19.69 -5.80
C TRP A 374 -14.40 -19.17 -6.16
N ASN A 375 -13.73 -18.50 -5.22
CA ASN A 375 -12.35 -18.05 -5.37
C ASN A 375 -11.37 -19.25 -5.37
N ARG A 376 -11.63 -20.31 -4.60
CA ARG A 376 -10.87 -21.56 -4.71
C ARG A 376 -11.15 -22.31 -6.01
N THR A 377 -12.38 -22.37 -6.50
CA THR A 377 -12.67 -22.91 -7.84
C THR A 377 -11.93 -22.15 -8.95
N MET A 378 -11.74 -20.83 -8.80
CA MET A 378 -10.92 -20.04 -9.72
C MET A 378 -9.43 -20.41 -9.61
N TRP A 379 -8.91 -20.65 -8.41
CA TRP A 379 -7.53 -21.15 -8.19
C TRP A 379 -7.31 -22.54 -8.83
N ASP A 380 -8.26 -23.45 -8.65
CA ASP A 380 -8.22 -24.80 -9.24
C ASP A 380 -8.11 -24.73 -10.78
N LEU A 381 -8.82 -23.79 -11.41
CA LEU A 381 -8.75 -23.53 -12.87
C LEU A 381 -7.40 -22.94 -13.34
N PHE A 382 -6.64 -22.31 -12.45
CA PHE A 382 -5.26 -21.91 -12.69
C PHE A 382 -4.24 -23.02 -12.33
N GLY A 383 -4.68 -24.18 -11.84
CA GLY A 383 -3.80 -25.25 -11.38
C GLY A 383 -3.09 -24.95 -10.06
N VAL A 384 -3.68 -24.11 -9.22
CA VAL A 384 -3.11 -23.71 -7.92
C VAL A 384 -3.58 -24.64 -6.82
N ASP A 385 -2.64 -25.31 -6.15
CA ASP A 385 -2.89 -26.28 -5.08
C ASP A 385 -1.95 -26.05 -3.87
N MET A 386 -1.92 -27.02 -2.94
CA MET A 386 -1.11 -26.97 -1.72
C MET A 386 0.41 -26.83 -1.96
N ASP A 387 0.93 -27.39 -3.05
CA ASP A 387 2.35 -27.37 -3.40
C ASP A 387 2.65 -26.34 -4.50
N THR A 388 1.67 -26.13 -5.38
CA THR A 388 1.71 -25.30 -6.59
C THR A 388 1.03 -23.95 -6.32
N SER A 389 1.77 -23.02 -5.70
CA SER A 389 1.26 -21.69 -5.33
C SER A 389 1.21 -20.65 -6.49
N SER A 390 1.37 -21.08 -7.74
CA SER A 390 1.54 -20.23 -8.92
C SER A 390 1.35 -21.00 -10.22
N CYS A 391 0.85 -20.33 -11.26
CA CYS A 391 0.80 -20.86 -12.63
C CYS A 391 1.83 -20.19 -13.55
N GLU A 392 1.99 -20.72 -14.77
CA GLU A 392 2.69 -20.02 -15.85
C GLU A 392 1.98 -18.70 -16.17
N HIS A 393 2.72 -17.61 -16.32
CA HIS A 393 2.12 -16.29 -16.50
C HIS A 393 1.55 -16.13 -17.92
N PRO A 394 0.24 -15.80 -18.08
CA PRO A 394 -0.50 -15.98 -19.33
C PRO A 394 -0.08 -15.06 -20.49
N VAL A 395 0.75 -14.04 -20.23
CA VAL A 395 1.28 -13.11 -21.24
C VAL A 395 2.79 -13.32 -21.46
N ASP A 396 3.47 -14.03 -20.57
CA ASP A 396 4.94 -14.10 -20.53
C ASP A 396 5.39 -15.39 -19.84
N SER A 397 5.70 -16.41 -20.64
CA SER A 397 6.12 -17.74 -20.17
C SER A 397 7.43 -17.75 -19.36
N SER A 398 8.18 -16.64 -19.33
CA SER A 398 9.37 -16.52 -18.48
C SER A 398 9.05 -16.22 -17.00
N ARG A 399 7.81 -15.79 -16.71
CA ARG A 399 7.34 -15.44 -15.36
C ARG A 399 6.31 -16.44 -14.83
N SER A 400 6.13 -16.43 -13.51
CA SER A 400 5.04 -17.13 -12.84
C SER A 400 4.05 -16.14 -12.25
N LEU A 401 2.76 -16.44 -12.36
CA LEU A 401 1.68 -15.68 -11.76
C LEU A 401 1.35 -16.30 -10.39
N TYR A 402 1.67 -15.59 -9.31
CA TYR A 402 1.51 -16.11 -7.94
C TYR A 402 0.12 -15.85 -7.36
N PHE A 403 -0.36 -16.74 -6.49
CA PHE A 403 -1.67 -16.60 -5.85
C PHE A 403 -1.55 -16.42 -4.33
N ALA A 404 -2.37 -15.54 -3.77
CA ALA A 404 -2.42 -15.23 -2.36
C ALA A 404 -3.89 -15.14 -1.89
N SER A 405 -4.15 -15.58 -0.66
CA SER A 405 -5.44 -15.35 0.00
C SER A 405 -5.28 -14.18 0.98
N ASP A 406 -6.36 -13.45 1.27
CA ASP A 406 -6.30 -12.35 2.25
C ASP A 406 -5.88 -12.87 3.64
N PHE A 407 -4.61 -12.65 3.98
CA PHE A 407 -4.02 -13.15 5.22
C PHE A 407 -4.73 -12.61 6.48
N PRO A 408 -5.10 -11.31 6.60
CA PRO A 408 -5.97 -10.84 7.68
C PRO A 408 -7.28 -11.63 7.81
N HIS A 409 -7.96 -11.95 6.71
CA HIS A 409 -9.18 -12.77 6.72
C HIS A 409 -8.90 -14.23 7.15
N LEU A 410 -7.79 -14.84 6.72
CA LEU A 410 -7.39 -16.16 7.21
C LEU A 410 -7.20 -16.18 8.73
N VAL A 411 -6.55 -15.16 9.29
CA VAL A 411 -6.36 -15.02 10.75
C VAL A 411 -7.71 -14.82 11.47
N LYS A 412 -8.65 -14.05 10.88
CA LYS A 412 -10.03 -13.94 11.39
C LYS A 412 -10.71 -15.33 11.41
N ASN A 413 -10.56 -16.13 10.34
CA ASN A 413 -11.16 -17.46 10.23
C ASN A 413 -10.58 -18.47 11.23
N MET A 414 -9.26 -18.43 11.48
CA MET A 414 -8.62 -19.23 12.53
C MET A 414 -9.24 -18.92 13.91
N TRP A 415 -9.46 -17.64 14.23
CA TRP A 415 -10.08 -17.26 15.50
C TRP A 415 -11.56 -17.66 15.59
N THR A 416 -12.35 -17.42 14.55
CA THR A 416 -13.75 -17.86 14.46
C THR A 416 -13.85 -19.38 14.67
N ARG A 417 -12.87 -20.14 14.17
CA ARG A 417 -12.78 -21.58 14.39
C ARG A 417 -12.53 -21.95 15.85
N ILE A 418 -11.57 -21.30 16.53
CA ILE A 418 -11.33 -21.46 17.98
C ILE A 418 -12.60 -21.17 18.78
N ILE A 419 -13.33 -20.09 18.46
CA ILE A 419 -14.63 -19.81 19.09
C ILE A 419 -15.62 -20.94 18.83
N SER A 420 -15.78 -21.38 17.57
CA SER A 420 -16.79 -22.38 17.23
C SER A 420 -16.55 -23.75 17.89
N LYS A 421 -15.29 -24.16 18.05
CA LYS A 421 -14.92 -25.47 18.61
C LYS A 421 -14.67 -25.47 20.12
N GLN A 422 -14.40 -24.30 20.72
CA GLN A 422 -13.88 -24.13 22.09
C GLN A 422 -12.48 -24.74 22.33
N GLU A 423 -12.16 -25.90 21.76
CA GLU A 423 -10.85 -26.55 21.84
C GLU A 423 -10.32 -26.94 20.46
N LEU A 424 -9.00 -26.88 20.25
CA LEU A 424 -8.30 -27.36 19.04
C LEU A 424 -7.09 -28.22 19.44
N ASN A 425 -6.84 -29.31 18.73
CA ASN A 425 -5.66 -30.16 18.97
C ASN A 425 -4.54 -29.82 17.99
N LEU A 426 -3.38 -29.37 18.51
CA LEU A 426 -2.17 -29.08 17.76
C LEU A 426 -1.05 -30.08 18.09
N PRO A 427 0.05 -30.14 17.31
CA PRO A 427 1.21 -30.98 17.63
C PRO A 427 1.81 -30.71 19.02
N GLU A 428 1.78 -29.45 19.48
CA GLU A 428 2.26 -29.02 20.80
C GLU A 428 1.28 -29.36 21.94
N GLY A 429 0.02 -29.68 21.65
CA GLY A 429 -1.02 -29.99 22.62
C GLY A 429 -2.38 -29.32 22.32
N THR A 430 -3.31 -29.45 23.26
CA THR A 430 -4.67 -28.89 23.11
C THR A 430 -4.71 -27.40 23.50
N ILE A 431 -5.27 -26.58 22.60
CA ILE A 431 -5.63 -25.18 22.85
C ILE A 431 -7.07 -25.09 23.32
N LYS A 432 -7.35 -24.19 24.27
CA LYS A 432 -8.70 -23.96 24.81
C LYS A 432 -9.04 -22.48 24.84
N LEU A 433 -10.24 -22.12 24.39
CA LEU A 433 -10.78 -20.76 24.49
C LEU A 433 -10.87 -20.28 25.95
N ASP A 434 -11.04 -21.21 26.90
CA ASP A 434 -11.03 -20.94 28.34
C ASP A 434 -9.74 -20.27 28.83
N HIS A 435 -8.60 -20.48 28.15
CA HIS A 435 -7.37 -19.77 28.48
C HIS A 435 -7.50 -18.24 28.27
N TRP A 436 -8.18 -17.80 27.19
CA TRP A 436 -8.44 -16.38 26.98
C TRP A 436 -9.51 -15.83 27.94
N ARG A 437 -10.54 -16.64 28.29
CA ARG A 437 -11.50 -16.28 29.35
C ARG A 437 -10.81 -16.08 30.68
N ALA A 438 -9.89 -16.97 31.06
CA ALA A 438 -9.15 -16.89 32.31
C ALA A 438 -8.31 -15.62 32.43
N VAL A 439 -7.62 -15.20 31.36
CA VAL A 439 -6.92 -13.89 31.33
C VAL A 439 -7.92 -12.75 31.56
N LEU A 440 -9.01 -12.73 30.79
CA LEU A 440 -9.99 -11.65 30.87
C LEU A 440 -10.64 -11.53 32.26
N ASP A 441 -10.95 -12.65 32.90
CA ASP A 441 -11.51 -12.69 34.26
C ASP A 441 -10.49 -12.17 35.30
N ASN A 442 -9.22 -12.60 35.23
CA ASN A 442 -8.14 -12.12 36.09
C ASN A 442 -7.85 -10.62 35.94
N GLU A 443 -8.22 -10.03 34.81
CA GLU A 443 -8.08 -8.59 34.54
C GLU A 443 -9.38 -7.81 34.82
N SER A 444 -10.53 -8.49 34.88
CA SER A 444 -11.85 -7.85 35.03
C SER A 444 -12.03 -7.12 36.37
N SER A 445 -11.38 -7.60 37.43
CA SER A 445 -11.40 -7.03 38.78
C SER A 445 -10.37 -5.92 39.00
N LYS A 446 -9.52 -5.61 38.00
CA LYS A 446 -8.40 -4.66 38.14
C LYS A 446 -8.70 -3.33 37.46
N GLY A 447 -8.48 -2.24 38.19
CA GLY A 447 -8.63 -0.87 37.67
C GLY A 447 -7.59 -0.49 36.60
N ILE A 448 -6.43 -1.16 36.58
CA ILE A 448 -5.42 -1.07 35.53
C ILE A 448 -5.17 -2.49 35.01
N LYS A 449 -5.30 -2.68 33.70
CA LYS A 449 -5.15 -3.96 33.02
C LYS A 449 -3.79 -4.06 32.34
N ALA A 450 -3.15 -5.22 32.39
CA ALA A 450 -1.91 -5.46 31.64
C ALA A 450 -2.23 -5.65 30.15
N GLU A 451 -3.37 -6.28 29.83
CA GLU A 451 -3.90 -6.46 28.47
C GLU A 451 -5.21 -5.70 28.26
N PHE A 452 -5.09 -4.39 28.05
CA PHE A 452 -6.23 -3.50 27.84
C PHE A 452 -6.94 -3.64 26.48
N THR A 453 -6.40 -4.41 25.52
CA THR A 453 -7.01 -4.59 24.19
C THR A 453 -7.94 -5.80 24.12
N LEU A 454 -7.84 -6.77 25.04
CA LEU A 454 -8.79 -7.89 25.16
C LEU A 454 -10.06 -7.47 25.93
N SER A 455 -11.23 -7.84 25.42
CA SER A 455 -12.53 -7.55 26.05
C SER A 455 -13.51 -8.72 25.92
N LYS A 456 -14.68 -8.66 26.57
CA LYS A 456 -15.71 -9.72 26.46
C LYS A 456 -16.18 -9.90 25.02
N ASP A 457 -16.36 -8.79 24.32
CA ASP A 457 -16.69 -8.70 22.89
C ASP A 457 -15.71 -9.47 22.00
N HIS A 458 -14.43 -9.58 22.39
CA HIS A 458 -13.46 -10.37 21.64
C HIS A 458 -13.74 -11.88 21.70
N LEU A 459 -14.39 -12.36 22.76
CA LEU A 459 -14.79 -13.75 22.96
C LEU A 459 -16.24 -14.03 22.48
N GLN A 460 -16.99 -12.97 22.18
CA GLN A 460 -18.36 -12.98 21.65
C GLN A 460 -18.47 -11.94 20.53
N PRO A 461 -17.77 -12.14 19.39
CA PRO A 461 -17.63 -11.11 18.37
C PRO A 461 -18.97 -10.76 17.72
N THR A 462 -19.23 -9.46 17.61
CA THR A 462 -20.25 -8.94 16.69
C THR A 462 -19.63 -8.64 15.32
N ASN A 463 -20.44 -8.61 14.27
CA ASN A 463 -20.01 -8.51 12.86
C ASN A 463 -19.17 -7.26 12.50
N PHE A 464 -19.01 -6.28 13.40
CA PHE A 464 -18.39 -4.98 13.12
C PHE A 464 -17.13 -4.67 13.95
N GLN A 465 -16.65 -5.62 14.77
CA GLN A 465 -15.57 -5.34 15.72
C GLN A 465 -14.18 -5.62 15.14
N LYS A 466 -13.21 -4.77 15.51
CA LYS A 466 -11.79 -4.99 15.20
C LYS A 466 -11.18 -5.95 16.23
N MET A 467 -10.29 -6.80 15.75
CA MET A 467 -10.01 -8.09 16.37
C MET A 467 -8.51 -8.28 16.63
N LYS A 468 -8.08 -8.36 17.90
CA LYS A 468 -6.66 -8.51 18.32
C LYS A 468 -6.42 -9.68 19.29
N PHE A 469 -6.75 -10.90 18.87
CA PHE A 469 -6.73 -12.07 19.76
C PHE A 469 -5.36 -12.74 19.94
N PHE A 470 -4.53 -12.69 18.89
CA PHE A 470 -3.18 -13.28 18.86
C PHE A 470 -2.10 -12.28 19.22
N GLY A 471 -2.40 -11.26 20.03
CA GLY A 471 -1.38 -10.28 20.44
C GLY A 471 -0.37 -10.91 21.38
N GLY A 472 0.94 -10.71 21.15
CA GLY A 472 2.00 -11.26 22.01
C GLY A 472 1.90 -10.89 23.50
N ARG A 473 1.21 -9.78 23.83
CA ARG A 473 0.87 -9.41 25.21
C ARG A 473 -0.13 -10.36 25.88
N VAL A 474 -1.10 -10.90 25.13
CA VAL A 474 -2.06 -11.91 25.63
C VAL A 474 -1.30 -13.15 26.11
N ALA A 475 -0.30 -13.61 25.33
CA ALA A 475 0.57 -14.72 25.72
C ALA A 475 1.37 -14.43 27.00
N VAL A 476 1.93 -13.22 27.14
CA VAL A 476 2.64 -12.79 28.36
C VAL A 476 1.71 -12.75 29.57
N CYS A 477 0.46 -12.28 29.41
CA CYS A 477 -0.53 -12.30 30.48
C CYS A 477 -0.96 -13.73 30.86
N MET A 478 -1.15 -14.63 29.89
CA MET A 478 -1.40 -16.06 30.16
C MET A 478 -0.26 -16.69 30.97
N GLU A 479 0.98 -16.46 30.56
CA GLU A 479 2.19 -16.97 31.24
C GLU A 479 2.32 -16.41 32.66
N HIS A 480 2.06 -15.12 32.85
CA HIS A 480 2.06 -14.48 34.17
C HIS A 480 0.97 -15.03 35.10
N TYR A 481 -0.27 -15.16 34.63
CA TYR A 481 -1.36 -15.70 35.45
C TYR A 481 -1.23 -17.20 35.71
N ARG A 482 -0.59 -17.96 34.81
CA ARG A 482 -0.15 -19.33 35.09
C ARG A 482 0.92 -19.38 36.19
N ALA A 483 1.92 -18.49 36.15
CA ALA A 483 2.96 -18.42 37.18
C ALA A 483 2.42 -17.99 38.55
N LEU A 484 1.33 -17.22 38.60
CA LEU A 484 0.58 -16.92 39.83
C LEU A 484 -0.35 -18.06 40.30
N GLY A 485 -0.49 -19.14 39.52
CA GLY A 485 -1.17 -20.37 39.94
C GLY A 485 -2.65 -20.50 39.58
N ASP A 486 -3.20 -19.73 38.63
CA ASP A 486 -4.60 -19.94 38.16
C ASP A 486 -4.77 -21.38 37.67
N SER A 487 -5.75 -22.10 38.24
CA SER A 487 -6.05 -23.49 37.93
C SER A 487 -6.47 -23.72 36.48
N ARG A 488 -7.04 -22.71 35.81
CA ARG A 488 -7.51 -22.74 34.42
C ARG A 488 -6.41 -22.45 33.39
N LEU A 489 -5.19 -22.15 33.83
CA LEU A 489 -4.05 -21.85 32.94
C LEU A 489 -2.90 -22.85 33.08
N LYS A 490 -3.07 -23.93 33.87
CA LYS A 490 -2.04 -24.94 34.11
C LYS A 490 -1.58 -25.64 32.81
N ASP A 491 -2.50 -25.88 31.89
CA ASP A 491 -2.31 -26.48 30.58
C ASP A 491 -2.24 -25.44 29.43
N ALA A 492 -2.02 -24.16 29.74
CA ALA A 492 -2.00 -23.09 28.73
C ALA A 492 -0.70 -23.00 27.90
N GLU A 493 0.35 -23.80 28.16
CA GLU A 493 1.62 -23.76 27.40
C GLU A 493 1.45 -23.89 25.87
N PRO A 494 0.69 -24.86 25.33
CA PRO A 494 0.48 -24.97 23.87
C PRO A 494 -0.25 -23.75 23.29
N THR A 495 -1.10 -23.09 24.10
CA THR A 495 -1.82 -21.88 23.71
C THR A 495 -0.90 -20.66 23.68
N ILE A 496 -0.02 -20.52 24.67
CA ILE A 496 0.98 -19.45 24.75
C ILE A 496 1.92 -19.53 23.54
N GLU A 497 2.44 -20.73 23.23
CA GLU A 497 3.35 -20.91 22.09
C GLU A 497 2.65 -20.69 20.75
N PHE A 498 1.42 -21.17 20.58
CA PHE A 498 0.63 -20.89 19.39
C PHE A 498 0.36 -19.39 19.19
N ILE A 499 -0.01 -18.65 20.24
CA ILE A 499 -0.18 -17.18 20.15
C ILE A 499 1.13 -16.53 19.71
N ARG A 500 2.29 -16.94 20.25
CA ARG A 500 3.61 -16.41 19.86
C ARG A 500 3.95 -16.73 18.40
N ARG A 501 3.72 -17.96 17.95
CA ARG A 501 3.90 -18.41 16.55
C ARG A 501 3.05 -17.57 15.61
N ILE A 502 1.74 -17.48 15.86
CA ILE A 502 0.81 -16.73 15.00
C ILE A 502 1.07 -15.21 15.05
N ASN A 503 1.41 -14.61 16.20
CA ASN A 503 1.82 -13.20 16.27
C ASN A 503 3.02 -12.92 15.36
N SER A 504 4.04 -13.79 15.41
CA SER A 504 5.27 -13.63 14.62
C SER A 504 4.98 -13.71 13.11
N VAL A 505 4.10 -14.63 12.70
CA VAL A 505 3.65 -14.74 11.30
C VAL A 505 2.82 -13.51 10.89
N ILE A 506 1.96 -12.97 11.76
CA ILE A 506 1.23 -11.72 11.51
C ILE A 506 2.18 -10.55 11.29
N ASP A 507 3.21 -10.40 12.13
CA ASP A 507 4.20 -9.33 11.99
C ASP A 507 5.02 -9.47 10.69
N ALA A 508 5.33 -10.70 10.26
CA ALA A 508 5.99 -10.98 8.99
C ALA A 508 5.09 -10.77 7.75
N MET A 509 3.79 -11.09 7.83
CA MET A 509 2.82 -10.98 6.73
C MET A 509 2.13 -9.61 6.62
N ASN A 510 2.31 -8.72 7.61
CA ASN A 510 1.71 -7.38 7.65
C ASN A 510 2.77 -6.26 7.62
N GLY A 511 3.91 -6.50 6.97
CA GLY A 511 5.01 -5.54 6.90
C GLY A 511 4.66 -4.31 6.05
N GLN A 512 4.62 -3.12 6.68
CA GLN A 512 4.12 -1.88 6.07
C GLN A 512 5.22 -0.86 5.73
N VAL A 513 6.43 -1.09 6.23
CA VAL A 513 7.56 -0.16 6.24
C VAL A 513 8.85 -0.91 5.89
N PRO A 514 9.90 -0.23 5.38
CA PRO A 514 11.08 -0.91 4.82
C PRO A 514 11.77 -1.90 5.77
N TRP A 515 11.84 -1.58 7.07
CA TRP A 515 12.50 -2.45 8.07
C TRP A 515 11.61 -3.62 8.55
N GLN A 516 10.32 -3.63 8.20
CA GLN A 516 9.42 -4.78 8.39
C GLN A 516 9.26 -5.59 7.09
N GLY A 517 9.86 -5.15 5.97
CA GLY A 517 9.77 -5.85 4.70
C GLY A 517 10.40 -7.24 4.78
N LEU A 518 9.70 -8.22 4.21
CA LEU A 518 10.23 -9.56 3.99
C LEU A 518 11.44 -9.46 3.04
N GLN A 519 12.50 -10.20 3.31
CA GLN A 519 13.72 -10.22 2.50
C GLN A 519 13.92 -11.61 1.89
N ALA A 520 14.61 -11.67 0.75
CA ALA A 520 14.95 -12.95 0.11
C ALA A 520 16.07 -13.71 0.84
N ASP A 521 16.81 -13.05 1.73
CA ASP A 521 17.84 -13.66 2.57
C ASP A 521 17.22 -14.64 3.60
N PRO A 522 17.54 -15.95 3.54
CA PRO A 522 17.02 -16.94 4.48
C PRO A 522 17.43 -16.71 5.95
N THR A 523 18.50 -15.95 6.19
CA THR A 523 18.94 -15.58 7.55
C THR A 523 18.09 -14.47 8.17
N SER A 524 17.27 -13.77 7.37
CA SER A 524 16.41 -12.70 7.86
C SER A 524 15.26 -13.26 8.72
N HIS A 525 14.96 -12.57 9.83
CA HIS A 525 14.01 -13.05 10.83
C HIS A 525 12.62 -13.37 10.24
N HIS A 526 12.07 -12.48 9.40
CA HIS A 526 10.76 -12.70 8.78
C HIS A 526 10.76 -13.88 7.79
N HIS A 527 11.84 -14.07 7.02
CA HIS A 527 11.94 -15.21 6.09
C HIS A 527 11.97 -16.53 6.87
N LYS A 528 12.79 -16.60 7.93
CA LYS A 528 12.83 -17.77 8.80
C LYS A 528 11.46 -18.04 9.46
N VAL A 529 10.81 -17.03 10.04
CA VAL A 529 9.48 -17.20 10.66
C VAL A 529 8.45 -17.77 9.68
N LEU A 530 8.45 -17.32 8.41
CA LEU A 530 7.56 -17.86 7.39
C LEU A 530 7.95 -19.28 6.94
N THR A 531 9.24 -19.60 6.87
CA THR A 531 9.75 -20.94 6.53
C THR A 531 9.41 -21.94 7.63
N ASP A 532 9.74 -21.64 8.88
CA ASP A 532 9.43 -22.44 10.07
C ASP A 532 7.90 -22.64 10.20
N PHE A 533 7.08 -21.63 9.83
CA PHE A 533 5.62 -21.75 9.83
C PHE A 533 5.07 -22.59 8.67
N LEU A 534 5.69 -22.52 7.48
CA LEU A 534 5.32 -23.36 6.34
C LEU A 534 5.64 -24.83 6.61
N GLU A 535 6.80 -25.12 7.20
CA GLU A 535 7.18 -26.47 7.66
C GLU A 535 6.25 -26.97 8.76
N TYR A 536 5.86 -26.11 9.71
CA TYR A 536 4.85 -26.42 10.71
C TYR A 536 3.49 -26.77 10.09
N LEU A 537 3.00 -25.99 9.10
CA LEU A 537 1.76 -26.29 8.38
C LEU A 537 1.83 -27.65 7.68
N LYS A 538 2.95 -27.96 6.99
CA LYS A 538 3.15 -29.27 6.34
C LYS A 538 3.21 -30.42 7.34
N THR A 539 3.95 -30.26 8.44
CA THR A 539 4.06 -31.26 9.51
C THR A 539 2.70 -31.57 10.15
N MET A 540 1.83 -30.57 10.31
CA MET A 540 0.44 -30.79 10.77
C MET A 540 -0.39 -31.64 9.81
N ASN A 541 -0.12 -31.55 8.50
CA ASN A 541 -0.78 -32.40 7.50
C ASN A 541 -0.26 -33.84 7.56
N ASP A 542 1.07 -34.01 7.58
CA ASP A 542 1.71 -35.33 7.55
C ASP A 542 1.41 -36.16 8.81
N LEU A 543 1.29 -35.51 9.97
CA LEU A 543 0.84 -36.13 11.23
C LEU A 543 -0.59 -36.70 11.16
N SER A 544 -1.42 -36.25 10.21
CA SER A 544 -2.75 -36.82 9.94
C SER A 544 -2.69 -38.06 9.02
N MET A 545 -1.61 -38.24 8.26
CA MET A 545 -1.42 -39.35 7.31
C MET A 545 -0.59 -40.51 7.91
N LEU A 546 0.43 -40.20 8.72
CA LEU A 546 1.43 -41.15 9.27
C LEU A 546 0.90 -42.22 10.25
N LYS A 547 -0.42 -42.32 10.46
CA LYS A 547 -1.04 -43.37 11.32
C LYS A 547 -1.89 -44.38 10.55
N HIS A 548 -1.91 -44.33 9.22
CA HIS A 548 -2.63 -45.32 8.41
C HIS A 548 -1.82 -46.63 8.17
N ASP A 549 -0.49 -46.56 8.03
CA ASP A 549 0.33 -47.68 7.55
C ASP A 549 1.33 -48.22 8.60
N ALA A 550 0.81 -48.66 9.75
CA ALA A 550 1.61 -49.34 10.78
C ALA A 550 0.97 -50.66 11.27
N GLY A 551 1.16 -51.73 10.50
CA GLY A 551 1.36 -53.07 11.04
C GLY A 551 0.15 -53.87 11.55
N GLY A 552 -0.37 -54.75 10.68
CA GLY A 552 -0.38 -56.20 10.88
C GLY A 552 -0.85 -56.85 12.20
N THR A 553 -1.77 -57.80 12.04
CA THR A 553 -2.07 -58.95 12.94
C THR A 553 -3.01 -58.74 14.15
N GLY A 554 -4.30 -58.97 13.90
CA GLY A 554 -5.11 -59.93 14.66
C GLY A 554 -5.28 -59.75 16.17
N LYS A 555 -6.20 -58.90 16.60
CA LYS A 555 -7.27 -59.23 17.58
C LYS A 555 -8.31 -58.12 17.70
N ARG A 556 -9.60 -58.50 17.79
CA ARG A 556 -10.73 -57.57 17.96
C ARG A 556 -10.53 -56.69 19.21
N ARG A 557 -10.44 -55.37 19.03
CA ARG A 557 -10.53 -54.37 20.12
C ARG A 557 -11.66 -53.38 19.85
N ARG A 558 -12.20 -52.83 20.95
CA ARG A 558 -13.52 -52.18 21.05
C ARG A 558 -13.69 -50.97 20.11
N LYS A 559 -14.91 -50.83 19.56
CA LYS A 559 -15.41 -49.56 19.01
C LYS A 559 -15.38 -48.48 20.10
N ASN A 560 -14.76 -47.33 19.80
CA ASN A 560 -15.12 -45.95 20.19
C ASN A 560 -13.89 -45.05 20.38
N LYS A 561 -13.46 -44.42 19.29
CA LYS A 561 -13.02 -43.01 19.21
C LYS A 561 -12.87 -42.65 17.72
N PRO A 562 -13.59 -41.63 17.20
CA PRO A 562 -13.39 -41.18 15.82
C PRO A 562 -11.98 -40.61 15.68
N HIS A 563 -11.34 -40.84 14.53
CA HIS A 563 -10.03 -40.28 14.22
C HIS A 563 -10.22 -38.83 13.76
N VAL A 564 -9.38 -37.91 14.25
CA VAL A 564 -9.45 -36.48 13.93
C VAL A 564 -8.33 -36.15 12.93
N ARG A 565 -8.69 -35.67 11.75
CA ARG A 565 -7.77 -35.05 10.78
C ARG A 565 -7.60 -33.57 11.12
N PHE A 566 -6.49 -32.96 10.72
CA PHE A 566 -6.32 -31.52 10.93
C PHE A 566 -7.23 -30.67 10.01
N GLU A 567 -7.68 -31.24 8.89
CA GLU A 567 -8.79 -30.75 8.06
C GLU A 567 -10.13 -30.65 8.84
N ASP A 568 -10.28 -31.42 9.93
CA ASP A 568 -11.43 -31.26 10.83
C ASP A 568 -11.23 -30.07 11.77
N GLU A 569 -9.99 -29.65 12.06
CA GLU A 569 -9.66 -28.56 12.98
C GLU A 569 -9.73 -27.18 12.29
N LEU A 570 -9.18 -27.00 11.09
CA LEU A 570 -9.33 -25.80 10.25
C LEU A 570 -10.06 -26.13 8.94
N THR A 571 -10.86 -25.20 8.40
CA THR A 571 -11.52 -25.45 7.10
C THR A 571 -10.50 -25.57 5.98
N THR A 572 -10.70 -26.52 5.06
CA THR A 572 -9.77 -26.82 3.94
C THR A 572 -9.39 -25.56 3.15
N SER A 573 -10.35 -24.68 2.84
CA SER A 573 -10.07 -23.40 2.16
C SER A 573 -9.17 -22.44 2.95
N SER A 574 -9.28 -22.42 4.28
CA SER A 574 -8.42 -21.59 5.14
C SER A 574 -7.01 -22.19 5.25
N TYR A 575 -6.91 -23.50 5.34
CA TYR A 575 -5.62 -24.21 5.40
C TYR A 575 -4.85 -24.09 4.07
N LEU A 576 -5.51 -24.35 2.93
CA LEU A 576 -4.99 -24.09 1.59
C LEU A 576 -4.58 -22.63 1.42
N GLY A 577 -5.44 -21.70 1.85
CA GLY A 577 -5.13 -20.27 1.85
C GLY A 577 -3.85 -19.94 2.62
N LEU A 578 -3.66 -20.48 3.82
CA LEU A 578 -2.46 -20.23 4.63
C LEU A 578 -1.20 -20.76 3.95
N VAL A 579 -1.20 -22.02 3.50
CA VAL A 579 -0.02 -22.64 2.86
C VAL A 579 0.35 -21.91 1.58
N VAL A 580 -0.62 -21.68 0.68
CA VAL A 580 -0.38 -21.00 -0.60
C VAL A 580 0.12 -19.57 -0.37
N THR A 581 -0.50 -18.80 0.53
CA THR A 581 -0.11 -17.39 0.76
C THR A 581 1.29 -17.26 1.34
N VAL A 582 1.68 -18.13 2.28
CA VAL A 582 3.02 -18.12 2.88
C VAL A 582 4.08 -18.59 1.86
N ASN A 583 3.78 -19.64 1.10
CA ASN A 583 4.63 -20.12 0.01
C ASN A 583 4.83 -19.06 -1.08
N THR A 584 3.75 -18.38 -1.48
CA THR A 584 3.77 -17.24 -2.41
C THR A 584 4.61 -16.08 -1.86
N ALA A 585 4.47 -15.68 -0.61
CA ALA A 585 5.28 -14.60 -0.04
C ALA A 585 6.79 -14.90 -0.13
N LEU A 586 7.19 -16.15 0.14
CA LEU A 586 8.58 -16.62 0.06
C LEU A 586 9.10 -16.74 -1.38
N LYS A 587 8.31 -17.26 -2.32
CA LYS A 587 8.68 -17.35 -3.75
C LYS A 587 8.72 -15.97 -4.41
N LEU A 588 7.70 -15.14 -4.19
CA LEU A 588 7.57 -13.80 -4.77
C LEU A 588 8.70 -12.86 -4.31
N VAL A 589 9.07 -12.87 -3.01
CA VAL A 589 10.19 -12.03 -2.56
C VAL A 589 11.52 -12.46 -3.18
N LYS A 590 11.69 -13.76 -3.46
CA LYS A 590 12.89 -14.29 -4.12
C LYS A 590 12.97 -13.81 -5.57
N TYR A 591 11.92 -14.04 -6.37
CA TYR A 591 11.82 -13.55 -7.76
C TYR A 591 11.99 -12.02 -7.84
N LEU A 592 11.23 -11.25 -7.06
CA LEU A 592 11.35 -9.79 -7.05
C LEU A 592 12.76 -9.30 -6.69
N SER A 593 13.50 -10.05 -5.86
CA SER A 593 14.85 -9.67 -5.45
C SER A 593 15.93 -10.09 -6.45
N GLN A 594 15.79 -11.26 -7.07
CA GLN A 594 16.74 -11.79 -8.05
C GLN A 594 16.59 -11.13 -9.42
N ASP A 595 15.36 -11.01 -9.91
CA ASP A 595 15.07 -10.65 -11.30
C ASP A 595 14.63 -9.17 -11.43
N CYS A 596 13.83 -8.67 -10.47
CA CYS A 596 13.28 -7.30 -10.50
C CYS A 596 14.08 -6.27 -9.65
N GLY A 597 15.17 -6.70 -8.98
CA GLY A 597 16.06 -5.82 -8.20
C GLY A 597 15.50 -5.25 -6.89
N PHE A 598 14.47 -5.87 -6.31
CA PHE A 598 13.91 -5.46 -5.01
C PHE A 598 14.82 -5.87 -3.84
N LYS A 599 14.86 -5.02 -2.81
CA LYS A 599 15.58 -5.33 -1.55
C LYS A 599 14.71 -6.02 -0.50
N TYR A 600 13.40 -5.81 -0.58
CA TYR A 600 12.40 -6.35 0.34
C TYR A 600 11.01 -6.24 -0.29
N LEU A 601 10.10 -7.10 0.14
CA LEU A 601 8.66 -7.05 -0.15
C LEU A 601 7.92 -6.54 1.10
N MET A 602 7.12 -5.49 0.96
CA MET A 602 6.15 -5.11 2.00
C MET A 602 4.96 -6.06 1.89
N THR A 603 4.85 -7.06 2.75
CA THR A 603 3.85 -8.12 2.70
C THR A 603 2.41 -7.63 2.85
N ARG A 604 2.18 -6.42 3.41
CA ARG A 604 0.89 -5.72 3.30
C ARG A 604 0.49 -5.36 1.86
N ARG A 605 1.33 -5.60 0.85
CA ARG A 605 1.02 -5.38 -0.57
C ARG A 605 0.40 -6.57 -1.28
N ILE A 606 0.33 -7.73 -0.65
CA ILE A 606 -0.33 -8.95 -1.14
C ILE A 606 -1.62 -9.28 -0.36
N ASN A 607 -2.18 -8.29 0.35
CA ASN A 607 -3.46 -8.40 1.08
C ASN A 607 -4.54 -7.48 0.48
N GLN A 608 -5.78 -7.62 0.94
CA GLN A 608 -6.94 -6.90 0.39
C GLN A 608 -7.28 -5.60 1.14
N ASP A 609 -6.47 -5.18 2.13
CA ASP A 609 -6.73 -3.97 2.93
C ASP A 609 -6.97 -2.73 2.06
N SER A 610 -6.25 -2.59 0.94
CA SER A 610 -6.42 -1.45 0.03
C SER A 610 -7.78 -1.44 -0.67
N LEU A 611 -8.36 -2.62 -0.89
CA LEU A 611 -9.67 -2.81 -1.49
C LEU A 611 -10.78 -2.66 -0.45
N GLU A 612 -10.62 -3.21 0.77
CA GLU A 612 -11.49 -2.87 1.92
C GLU A 612 -11.52 -1.34 2.14
N HIS A 613 -10.36 -0.67 2.07
CA HIS A 613 -10.26 0.78 2.14
C HIS A 613 -10.95 1.48 0.97
N PHE A 614 -10.85 0.96 -0.25
CA PHE A 614 -11.54 1.52 -1.43
C PHE A 614 -13.07 1.46 -1.27
N PHE A 615 -13.62 0.32 -0.83
CA PHE A 615 -15.04 0.20 -0.48
C PHE A 615 -15.45 1.16 0.65
N GLY A 616 -14.58 1.36 1.65
CA GLY A 616 -14.77 2.37 2.68
C GLY A 616 -14.90 3.80 2.13
N HIS A 617 -14.12 4.15 1.11
CA HIS A 617 -14.25 5.46 0.43
C HIS A 617 -15.56 5.56 -0.38
N ILE A 618 -16.00 4.48 -1.03
CA ILE A 618 -17.27 4.47 -1.76
C ILE A 618 -18.45 4.69 -0.80
N ARG A 619 -18.55 3.88 0.27
CA ARG A 619 -19.61 4.04 1.28
C ARG A 619 -19.57 5.43 1.93
N GLY A 620 -18.38 5.94 2.25
CA GLY A 620 -18.21 7.28 2.80
C GLY A 620 -18.66 8.42 1.86
N ALA A 621 -18.48 8.26 0.54
CA ALA A 621 -18.95 9.24 -0.46
C ALA A 621 -20.49 9.25 -0.60
N CYS A 622 -21.16 8.15 -0.26
CA CYS A 622 -22.62 8.04 -0.20
C CYS A 622 -23.25 8.62 1.09
N GLY A 623 -22.42 9.17 1.99
CA GLY A 623 -22.87 9.91 3.17
C GLY A 623 -23.53 8.99 4.20
N SER A 624 -24.84 9.16 4.42
CA SER A 624 -25.62 8.30 5.33
C SER A 624 -26.09 6.99 4.68
N ASN A 625 -25.96 6.83 3.36
CA ASN A 625 -26.29 5.56 2.72
C ASN A 625 -25.08 4.61 2.75
N ASN A 626 -25.10 3.65 3.68
CA ASN A 626 -24.08 2.62 3.81
C ASN A 626 -24.18 1.50 2.75
N HIS A 627 -25.30 1.41 2.04
CA HIS A 627 -25.59 0.42 1.00
C HIS A 627 -25.98 1.14 -0.30
N PRO A 628 -24.99 1.65 -1.08
CA PRO A 628 -25.29 2.29 -2.35
C PRO A 628 -26.06 1.36 -3.28
N ASP A 629 -26.99 1.92 -4.05
CA ASP A 629 -27.57 1.22 -5.19
C ASP A 629 -26.55 1.11 -6.35
N PRO A 630 -26.77 0.23 -7.34
CA PRO A 630 -25.85 0.05 -8.46
C PRO A 630 -25.54 1.33 -9.24
N LEU A 631 -26.47 2.28 -9.35
CA LEU A 631 -26.23 3.54 -10.06
C LEU A 631 -25.38 4.50 -9.21
N MET A 632 -25.63 4.59 -7.90
CA MET A 632 -24.77 5.34 -6.98
C MET A 632 -23.35 4.77 -6.93
N PHE A 633 -23.23 3.44 -6.82
CA PHE A 633 -21.95 2.74 -6.79
C PHE A 633 -21.08 3.12 -7.99
N ILE A 634 -21.59 2.93 -9.22
CA ILE A 634 -20.78 3.10 -10.44
C ILE A 634 -20.40 4.56 -10.69
N ASN A 635 -21.26 5.52 -10.32
CA ASN A 635 -20.96 6.94 -10.38
C ASN A 635 -19.84 7.33 -9.40
N VAL A 636 -19.87 6.82 -8.16
CA VAL A 636 -18.81 7.07 -7.17
C VAL A 636 -17.52 6.33 -7.56
N TYR A 637 -17.62 5.10 -8.07
CA TYR A 637 -16.50 4.32 -8.59
C TYR A 637 -15.74 5.10 -9.68
N ARG A 638 -16.44 5.61 -10.73
CA ARG A 638 -15.79 6.36 -11.81
C ARG A 638 -15.12 7.65 -11.32
N LEU A 639 -15.69 8.32 -10.31
CA LEU A 639 -15.04 9.48 -9.66
C LEU A 639 -13.75 9.11 -8.92
N LEU A 640 -13.74 8.03 -8.15
CA LEU A 640 -12.54 7.58 -7.43
C LEU A 640 -11.46 7.06 -8.40
N MET A 641 -11.87 6.27 -9.39
CA MET A 641 -11.02 5.70 -10.44
C MET A 641 -10.34 6.77 -11.30
N THR A 642 -11.03 7.86 -11.65
CA THR A 642 -10.42 8.98 -12.38
C THR A 642 -9.57 9.87 -11.48
N TYR A 643 -9.97 10.10 -10.23
CA TYR A 643 -9.21 10.91 -9.26
C TYR A 643 -7.84 10.31 -8.90
N SER A 644 -7.70 8.98 -8.88
CA SER A 644 -6.40 8.32 -8.68
C SER A 644 -5.45 8.47 -9.87
N LEU A 645 -5.97 8.63 -11.09
CA LEU A 645 -5.19 8.85 -12.31
C LEU A 645 -4.76 10.32 -12.48
N ILE A 646 -5.65 11.28 -12.19
CA ILE A 646 -5.38 12.73 -12.35
C ILE A 646 -4.22 13.22 -11.46
N LYS A 647 -3.85 12.48 -10.41
CA LYS A 647 -2.68 12.78 -9.57
C LYS A 647 -1.39 12.22 -10.21
N PRO A 648 -0.51 13.07 -10.77
CA PRO A 648 0.74 12.58 -11.33
C PRO A 648 1.62 11.92 -10.26
N PRO A 649 2.38 10.86 -10.60
CA PRO A 649 3.41 10.29 -9.72
C PRO A 649 4.40 11.35 -9.23
N ARG A 650 4.97 11.15 -8.03
CA ARG A 650 5.92 12.10 -7.42
C ARG A 650 7.22 12.16 -8.22
N GLY A 651 7.28 13.07 -9.19
CA GLY A 651 8.44 13.29 -10.04
C GLY A 651 8.26 12.91 -11.51
N SER A 652 7.05 12.61 -11.99
CA SER A 652 6.80 12.54 -13.43
C SER A 652 6.83 13.94 -14.06
N ASN A 653 7.19 14.01 -15.34
CA ASN A 653 7.13 15.23 -16.15
C ASN A 653 5.74 15.49 -16.74
N VAL A 654 4.77 14.58 -16.53
CA VAL A 654 3.40 14.71 -17.02
C VAL A 654 2.59 15.56 -16.03
N THR A 655 2.06 16.69 -16.49
CA THR A 655 1.19 17.53 -15.67
C THR A 655 -0.18 16.87 -15.50
N GLY A 656 -0.82 17.10 -14.33
CA GLY A 656 -2.20 16.63 -14.11
C GLY A 656 -3.20 17.20 -15.13
N SER A 657 -2.88 18.32 -15.78
CA SER A 657 -3.67 18.85 -16.91
C SER A 657 -3.61 17.97 -18.14
N ALA A 658 -2.48 17.34 -18.48
CA ALA A 658 -2.39 16.44 -19.63
C ALA A 658 -3.18 15.14 -19.42
N MET A 659 -3.16 14.59 -18.19
CA MET A 659 -3.99 13.43 -17.82
C MET A 659 -5.49 13.78 -17.75
N LEU A 660 -5.84 14.97 -17.26
CA LEU A 660 -7.21 15.48 -17.30
C LEU A 660 -7.67 15.73 -18.75
N GLN A 661 -6.77 16.21 -19.60
CA GLN A 661 -7.07 16.47 -21.00
C GLN A 661 -7.27 15.17 -21.78
N ALA A 662 -6.45 14.14 -21.57
CA ALA A 662 -6.73 12.79 -22.07
C ALA A 662 -8.13 12.29 -21.62
N LEU A 663 -8.47 12.41 -20.33
CA LEU A 663 -9.82 12.08 -19.81
C LEU A 663 -10.96 12.88 -20.44
N LEU A 664 -10.69 14.09 -20.93
CA LEU A 664 -11.67 15.00 -21.52
C LEU A 664 -11.68 14.96 -23.05
N ASP A 665 -10.68 14.36 -23.69
CA ASP A 665 -10.51 14.24 -25.14
C ASP A 665 -10.79 12.81 -25.65
N LEU A 666 -10.89 11.81 -24.76
CA LEU A 666 -11.50 10.49 -25.03
C LEU A 666 -13.04 10.58 -25.17
N LYS A 667 -13.53 11.55 -25.96
CA LYS A 667 -14.94 11.99 -26.02
C LYS A 667 -15.89 11.03 -26.73
N ASP A 668 -15.38 10.15 -27.58
CA ASP A 668 -16.16 9.71 -28.73
C ASP A 668 -16.85 8.36 -28.51
N LEU A 669 -16.16 7.32 -28.01
CA LEU A 669 -16.66 5.94 -27.95
C LEU A 669 -17.98 5.71 -27.17
N GLU A 670 -18.16 6.37 -26.01
CA GLU A 670 -19.43 6.31 -25.24
C GLU A 670 -20.43 7.42 -25.64
N GLY A 671 -19.97 8.40 -26.42
CA GLY A 671 -20.84 9.40 -27.03
C GLY A 671 -21.60 8.81 -28.21
N GLU A 672 -20.91 8.01 -29.01
CA GLU A 672 -21.39 7.31 -30.22
C GLU A 672 -22.40 6.22 -29.87
N LYS A 673 -22.08 5.27 -28.97
CA LYS A 673 -23.01 4.19 -28.56
C LYS A 673 -24.39 4.67 -28.11
N ASN A 674 -24.46 5.81 -27.42
CA ASN A 674 -25.74 6.39 -27.00
C ASN A 674 -26.48 7.14 -28.12
N LYS A 675 -25.78 7.61 -29.16
CA LYS A 675 -26.44 8.06 -30.40
C LYS A 675 -26.99 6.85 -31.14
N GLU A 676 -26.20 5.79 -31.31
CA GLU A 676 -26.61 4.52 -31.92
C GLU A 676 -27.88 3.97 -31.26
N SER A 677 -27.94 3.85 -29.92
CA SER A 677 -29.15 3.40 -29.22
C SER A 677 -30.37 4.33 -29.38
N MET A 678 -30.15 5.63 -29.57
CA MET A 678 -31.24 6.60 -29.81
C MET A 678 -31.70 6.59 -31.27
N GLU A 679 -30.79 6.39 -32.21
CA GLU A 679 -31.06 6.20 -33.63
C GLU A 679 -31.78 4.87 -33.88
N GLU A 680 -31.39 3.80 -33.18
CA GLU A 680 -32.08 2.51 -33.16
C GLU A 680 -33.50 2.65 -32.58
N LEU A 681 -33.67 3.36 -31.46
CA LEU A 681 -34.99 3.65 -30.88
C LEU A 681 -35.89 4.36 -31.90
N LEU A 682 -35.39 5.41 -32.54
CA LEU A 682 -36.13 6.15 -33.56
C LEU A 682 -36.44 5.28 -34.78
N SER A 683 -35.48 4.48 -35.26
CA SER A 683 -35.65 3.56 -36.38
C SER A 683 -36.73 2.50 -36.12
N ARG A 684 -36.81 1.94 -34.91
CA ARG A 684 -37.85 0.97 -34.55
C ARG A 684 -39.22 1.64 -34.42
N VAL A 685 -39.29 2.85 -33.86
CA VAL A 685 -40.54 3.62 -33.80
C VAL A 685 -41.01 4.01 -35.21
N ASP A 686 -40.13 4.48 -36.09
CA ASP A 686 -40.49 4.81 -37.47
C ASP A 686 -40.94 3.56 -38.26
N SER A 687 -40.30 2.40 -38.02
CA SER A 687 -40.75 1.11 -38.58
C SER A 687 -42.18 0.75 -38.12
N TYR A 688 -42.53 1.04 -36.86
CA TYR A 688 -43.88 0.82 -36.33
C TYR A 688 -44.91 1.81 -36.90
N LEU A 689 -44.50 3.04 -37.23
CA LEU A 689 -45.35 4.00 -37.94
C LEU A 689 -45.62 3.61 -39.40
N ASP A 690 -44.71 2.85 -40.02
CA ASP A 690 -44.75 2.42 -41.43
C ASP A 690 -45.33 1.01 -41.64
N CYS A 691 -45.93 0.43 -40.59
CA CYS A 691 -46.66 -0.83 -40.65
C CYS A 691 -48.04 -0.65 -41.32
N ASP A 692 -48.08 -0.71 -42.65
CA ASP A 692 -49.33 -0.91 -43.40
C ASP A 692 -49.88 -2.33 -43.17
N VAL A 693 -51.21 -2.44 -43.02
CA VAL A 693 -51.92 -3.70 -42.75
C VAL A 693 -52.75 -4.10 -43.97
N GLU A 694 -52.45 -5.26 -44.56
CA GLU A 694 -53.40 -5.95 -45.45
C GLU A 694 -54.61 -6.40 -44.62
N VAL A 695 -55.81 -6.08 -45.09
CA VAL A 695 -57.07 -6.36 -44.37
C VAL A 695 -57.42 -7.85 -44.45
N GLY A 696 -56.80 -8.65 -43.59
CA GLY A 696 -57.23 -10.01 -43.27
C GLY A 696 -58.36 -10.00 -42.23
N ASN A 697 -59.37 -10.85 -42.42
CA ASN A 697 -60.61 -10.83 -41.64
C ASN A 697 -60.40 -10.87 -40.11
N LEU A 698 -61.21 -10.07 -39.41
CA LEU A 698 -61.33 -10.08 -37.96
C LEU A 698 -62.09 -11.34 -37.51
N GLU A 699 -61.36 -12.36 -37.04
CA GLU A 699 -61.93 -13.38 -36.16
C GLU A 699 -61.73 -12.95 -34.70
N GLU A 700 -62.84 -12.77 -33.99
CA GLU A 700 -62.86 -12.50 -32.56
C GLU A 700 -62.40 -13.76 -31.82
N MET A 701 -61.16 -13.77 -31.31
CA MET A 701 -60.68 -14.80 -30.40
C MET A 701 -60.95 -14.37 -28.96
N ASP A 702 -61.81 -15.14 -28.27
CA ASP A 702 -62.04 -15.04 -26.82
C ASP A 702 -60.71 -15.14 -26.06
N HIS A 703 -60.27 -14.04 -25.46
CA HIS A 703 -59.09 -14.01 -24.59
C HIS A 703 -59.45 -14.33 -23.15
N GLN A 704 -59.83 -15.58 -22.92
CA GLN A 704 -60.01 -16.14 -21.60
C GLN A 704 -58.72 -16.89 -21.19
N ASP A 705 -57.73 -16.17 -20.63
CA ASP A 705 -56.78 -16.74 -19.64
C ASP A 705 -55.90 -15.67 -18.94
N SER A 706 -55.88 -15.75 -17.60
CA SER A 706 -54.96 -15.11 -16.63
C SER A 706 -54.29 -13.74 -16.95
N LEU A 707 -55.05 -12.65 -16.79
CA LEU A 707 -54.50 -11.29 -16.61
C LEU A 707 -54.63 -10.83 -15.14
N THR A 708 -53.51 -10.67 -14.43
CA THR A 708 -53.47 -10.14 -13.04
C THR A 708 -53.22 -8.63 -12.94
N ALA A 709 -53.15 -7.92 -14.07
CA ALA A 709 -53.14 -6.46 -14.12
C ALA A 709 -54.17 -5.97 -15.15
N SER A 710 -55.35 -5.54 -14.68
CA SER A 710 -56.31 -4.85 -15.53
C SER A 710 -55.81 -3.43 -15.84
N ILE A 711 -55.85 -3.02 -17.11
CA ILE A 711 -55.62 -1.62 -17.48
C ILE A 711 -56.66 -0.76 -16.76
N ASP A 712 -56.22 0.24 -15.99
CA ASP A 712 -57.10 1.24 -15.39
C ASP A 712 -57.35 2.37 -16.41
N PRO A 713 -58.55 2.43 -17.04
CA PRO A 713 -58.85 3.44 -18.05
C PRO A 713 -58.90 4.86 -17.47
N TYR A 714 -59.21 4.99 -16.17
CA TYR A 714 -59.27 6.27 -15.48
C TYR A 714 -57.85 6.81 -15.21
N ALA A 715 -56.94 5.95 -14.75
CA ALA A 715 -55.54 6.30 -14.56
C ALA A 715 -54.85 6.62 -15.90
N LEU A 716 -55.10 5.81 -16.94
CA LEU A 716 -54.57 6.04 -18.29
C LEU A 716 -55.05 7.38 -18.86
N THR A 717 -56.33 7.74 -18.65
CA THR A 717 -56.89 9.04 -19.05
C THR A 717 -56.21 10.22 -18.34
N VAL A 718 -55.98 10.12 -17.02
CA VAL A 718 -55.23 11.14 -16.25
C VAL A 718 -53.79 11.27 -16.75
N PHE A 719 -53.14 10.16 -17.11
CA PHE A 719 -51.78 10.18 -17.65
C PHE A 719 -51.75 10.73 -19.08
N GLY A 720 -52.73 10.42 -19.93
CA GLY A 720 -52.89 11.02 -21.26
C GLY A 720 -52.99 12.54 -21.20
N GLY A 721 -53.75 13.10 -20.25
CA GLY A 721 -53.82 14.54 -20.01
C GLY A 721 -52.47 15.17 -19.62
N TYR A 722 -51.58 14.43 -18.95
CA TYR A 722 -50.19 14.84 -18.71
C TYR A 722 -49.36 14.83 -20.00
N ILE A 723 -49.49 13.78 -20.83
CA ILE A 723 -48.81 13.67 -22.12
C ILE A 723 -49.20 14.84 -23.04
N SER A 724 -50.50 15.13 -23.22
CA SER A 724 -50.97 16.28 -24.02
C SER A 724 -50.34 17.60 -23.56
N ARG A 725 -50.31 17.83 -22.24
CA ARG A 725 -49.69 19.03 -21.63
C ARG A 725 -48.20 19.12 -21.89
N LYS A 726 -47.51 17.99 -21.98
CA LYS A 726 -46.07 17.93 -22.22
C LYS A 726 -45.74 18.12 -23.70
N MET A 727 -46.46 17.44 -24.59
CA MET A 727 -46.26 17.51 -26.05
C MET A 727 -46.52 18.91 -26.61
N ARG A 728 -47.54 19.63 -26.12
CA ARG A 728 -47.78 21.07 -26.44
C ARG A 728 -46.58 21.99 -26.19
N LYS A 729 -45.55 21.55 -25.45
CA LYS A 729 -44.33 22.33 -25.12
C LYS A 729 -43.08 21.86 -25.85
N ILE A 730 -43.16 20.80 -26.65
CA ILE A 730 -42.04 20.13 -27.34
C ILE A 730 -42.21 20.29 -28.85
N GLN A 731 -41.11 20.44 -29.59
CA GLN A 731 -41.16 20.45 -31.06
C GLN A 731 -41.46 19.05 -31.60
N PRO A 732 -42.29 18.89 -32.65
CA PRO A 732 -42.76 19.95 -33.56
C PRO A 732 -44.07 20.66 -33.13
N ALA A 733 -44.82 20.14 -32.16
CA ALA A 733 -46.13 20.70 -31.79
C ALA A 733 -46.08 22.09 -31.10
N LYS A 734 -44.91 22.57 -30.70
CA LYS A 734 -44.73 23.81 -29.94
C LYS A 734 -45.05 25.05 -30.80
N GLY A 735 -46.30 25.50 -30.71
CA GLY A 735 -46.82 26.67 -31.43
C GLY A 735 -47.81 26.31 -32.55
N CYS A 736 -47.97 25.02 -32.87
CA CYS A 736 -48.96 24.57 -33.84
C CYS A 736 -50.34 24.43 -33.16
N LEU A 737 -51.31 25.25 -33.57
CA LEU A 737 -52.68 25.22 -33.02
C LEU A 737 -53.39 23.90 -33.38
N THR A 738 -53.22 23.41 -34.60
CA THR A 738 -53.84 22.17 -35.11
C THR A 738 -53.37 20.94 -34.33
N CYS A 739 -52.06 20.81 -34.08
CA CYS A 739 -51.53 19.75 -33.21
C CYS A 739 -52.03 19.87 -31.76
N SER A 740 -52.23 21.11 -31.27
CA SER A 740 -52.77 21.33 -29.92
C SER A 740 -54.23 20.89 -29.78
N LEU A 741 -55.01 20.94 -30.87
CA LEU A 741 -56.39 20.42 -30.97
C LEU A 741 -56.39 18.89 -31.13
N GLU A 742 -55.56 18.33 -32.00
CA GLU A 742 -55.37 16.87 -32.16
C GLU A 742 -54.99 16.16 -30.84
N LEU A 743 -54.25 16.84 -29.94
CA LEU A 743 -53.81 16.28 -28.65
C LEU A 743 -54.85 16.35 -27.52
N CYS A 744 -55.94 17.11 -27.66
CA CYS A 744 -56.90 17.35 -26.58
C CYS A 744 -58.34 17.45 -27.06
N SER A 745 -59.26 16.78 -26.38
CA SER A 745 -60.70 17.02 -26.54
C SER A 745 -61.04 18.48 -26.24
N ALA A 746 -61.96 19.04 -27.03
CA ALA A 746 -62.48 20.38 -26.80
C ALA A 746 -63.37 20.42 -25.54
N ASP A 747 -63.36 21.55 -24.82
CA ASP A 747 -64.14 21.72 -23.58
C ASP A 747 -65.66 21.64 -23.79
N SER A 748 -66.12 21.73 -25.05
CA SER A 748 -67.52 21.56 -25.47
C SER A 748 -67.99 20.10 -25.58
N VAL A 749 -67.08 19.12 -25.54
CA VAL A 749 -67.44 17.69 -25.62
C VAL A 749 -67.89 17.22 -24.22
N PRO A 750 -69.00 16.48 -24.07
CA PRO A 750 -69.40 15.88 -22.79
C PRO A 750 -68.27 15.05 -22.17
N PHE A 751 -68.25 14.90 -20.84
CA PHE A 751 -67.32 13.97 -20.19
C PHE A 751 -67.69 12.53 -20.49
N GLU A 752 -66.71 11.74 -20.95
CA GLU A 752 -66.87 10.30 -21.12
C GLU A 752 -66.61 9.58 -19.78
N GLU A 753 -67.14 8.37 -19.59
CA GLU A 753 -67.09 7.65 -18.30
C GLU A 753 -65.65 7.48 -17.77
N ARG A 754 -64.69 7.18 -18.65
CA ARG A 754 -63.24 7.08 -18.33
C ARG A 754 -62.61 8.38 -17.81
N GLU A 755 -63.25 9.53 -18.03
CA GLU A 755 -62.75 10.85 -17.60
C GLU A 755 -63.21 11.26 -16.20
N THR A 756 -64.09 10.49 -15.56
CA THR A 756 -64.68 10.81 -14.24
C THR A 756 -63.62 11.10 -13.16
N LEU A 757 -62.52 10.33 -13.13
CA LEU A 757 -61.40 10.57 -12.21
C LEU A 757 -60.65 11.89 -12.50
N LEU A 758 -60.51 12.24 -13.78
CA LEU A 758 -59.89 13.49 -14.20
C LEU A 758 -60.78 14.68 -13.81
N GLN A 759 -62.11 14.55 -13.97
CA GLN A 759 -63.09 15.55 -13.53
C GLN A 759 -63.01 15.78 -12.02
N MET A 760 -63.08 14.71 -11.21
CA MET A 760 -63.00 14.81 -9.73
C MET A 760 -61.67 15.41 -9.24
N ARG A 761 -60.56 15.17 -9.95
CA ARG A 761 -59.23 15.64 -9.58
C ARG A 761 -58.89 17.04 -10.12
N SER A 762 -59.58 17.50 -11.16
CA SER A 762 -59.28 18.78 -11.82
C SER A 762 -59.82 19.96 -11.01
N ARG A 763 -58.95 20.95 -10.77
CA ARG A 763 -59.35 22.28 -10.26
C ARG A 763 -59.44 23.30 -11.41
N GLY A 764 -60.02 22.90 -12.53
CA GLY A 764 -60.04 23.67 -13.80
C GLY A 764 -58.67 23.74 -14.51
N GLY A 765 -57.74 22.85 -14.17
CA GLY A 765 -56.33 22.95 -14.56
C GLY A 765 -55.68 21.67 -15.09
N LEU A 766 -56.45 20.64 -15.42
CA LEU A 766 -55.99 19.42 -16.11
C LEU A 766 -56.51 19.43 -17.56
N LEU A 767 -55.73 18.88 -18.49
CA LEU A 767 -56.14 18.74 -19.90
C LEU A 767 -56.77 17.38 -20.12
N ARG A 768 -57.79 17.30 -20.97
CA ARG A 768 -58.39 16.04 -21.45
C ARG A 768 -57.59 15.55 -22.68
N PRO A 769 -57.17 14.27 -22.75
CA PRO A 769 -56.60 13.71 -23.97
C PRO A 769 -57.69 13.56 -25.04
N SER A 770 -57.33 13.65 -26.32
CA SER A 770 -58.23 13.31 -27.42
C SER A 770 -58.47 11.79 -27.50
N SER A 771 -59.53 11.36 -28.20
CA SER A 771 -59.82 9.94 -28.46
C SER A 771 -58.67 9.25 -29.21
N LYS A 772 -58.12 9.87 -30.27
CA LYS A 772 -56.92 9.40 -31.00
C LYS A 772 -55.68 9.26 -30.11
N LEU A 773 -55.47 10.18 -29.17
CA LEU A 773 -54.36 10.04 -28.23
C LEU A 773 -54.63 8.89 -27.26
N TYR A 774 -55.85 8.77 -26.74
CA TYR A 774 -56.21 7.69 -25.83
C TYR A 774 -56.08 6.30 -26.48
N SER A 775 -56.53 6.12 -27.74
CA SER A 775 -56.39 4.86 -28.48
C SER A 775 -54.92 4.46 -28.67
N LEU A 776 -54.04 5.41 -29.02
CA LEU A 776 -52.60 5.16 -29.11
C LEU A 776 -52.00 4.77 -27.76
N LEU A 777 -52.32 5.50 -26.69
CA LEU A 777 -51.80 5.21 -25.35
C LEU A 777 -52.28 3.86 -24.79
N LEU A 778 -53.49 3.44 -25.15
CA LEU A 778 -54.03 2.13 -24.78
C LEU A 778 -53.21 0.99 -25.40
N LYS A 779 -52.92 1.05 -26.71
CA LYS A 779 -52.07 0.06 -27.40
C LYS A 779 -50.66 -0.02 -26.80
N LEU A 780 -50.07 1.13 -26.46
CA LEU A 780 -48.76 1.18 -25.80
C LEU A 780 -48.79 0.52 -24.41
N GLU A 781 -49.82 0.79 -23.60
CA GLU A 781 -49.95 0.19 -22.26
C GLU A 781 -50.25 -1.31 -22.32
N GLU A 782 -51.04 -1.77 -23.30
CA GLU A 782 -51.26 -3.20 -23.55
C GLU A 782 -49.94 -3.94 -23.79
N SER A 783 -49.08 -3.43 -24.68
CA SER A 783 -47.77 -4.06 -24.93
C SER A 783 -46.85 -3.98 -23.72
N VAL A 784 -46.82 -2.85 -23.00
CA VAL A 784 -46.09 -2.72 -21.73
C VAL A 784 -46.48 -3.82 -20.73
N ILE A 785 -47.78 -4.04 -20.54
CA ILE A 785 -48.29 -5.07 -19.61
C ILE A 785 -48.00 -6.48 -20.15
N ARG A 786 -48.16 -6.70 -21.46
CA ARG A 786 -47.90 -7.98 -22.14
C ARG A 786 -46.43 -8.41 -22.03
N VAL A 787 -45.49 -7.48 -22.18
CA VAL A 787 -44.05 -7.76 -22.04
C VAL A 787 -43.68 -7.91 -20.57
N ALA A 788 -44.25 -7.10 -19.67
CA ALA A 788 -44.01 -7.22 -18.23
C ALA A 788 -44.61 -8.47 -17.57
N SER A 789 -45.60 -9.12 -18.19
CA SER A 789 -46.12 -10.41 -17.74
C SER A 789 -45.37 -11.62 -18.33
N LYS A 790 -44.86 -11.50 -19.57
CA LYS A 790 -44.08 -12.55 -20.23
C LYS A 790 -42.62 -12.63 -19.76
N CYS A 791 -41.96 -11.50 -19.58
CA CYS A 791 -40.51 -11.40 -19.43
C CYS A 791 -40.11 -10.61 -18.19
N SER A 792 -39.01 -10.99 -17.55
CA SER A 792 -38.46 -10.20 -16.44
C SER A 792 -37.66 -8.98 -16.94
N LEU A 793 -37.40 -8.05 -16.03
CA LEU A 793 -36.72 -6.80 -16.34
C LEU A 793 -35.24 -7.04 -16.65
N HIS A 794 -34.83 -6.75 -17.89
CA HIS A 794 -33.45 -6.87 -18.38
C HIS A 794 -32.95 -5.54 -18.96
N ALA A 795 -31.66 -5.45 -19.30
CA ALA A 795 -31.02 -4.20 -19.69
C ALA A 795 -31.69 -3.51 -20.92
N ALA A 796 -32.13 -4.29 -21.91
CA ALA A 796 -32.73 -3.81 -23.16
C ALA A 796 -34.28 -3.79 -23.17
N PHE A 797 -34.94 -3.85 -22.02
CA PHE A 797 -36.40 -4.09 -21.91
C PHE A 797 -37.29 -3.13 -22.73
N LEU A 798 -36.86 -1.89 -22.94
CA LEU A 798 -37.56 -0.91 -23.80
C LEU A 798 -37.60 -1.34 -25.28
N PHE A 799 -36.52 -1.96 -25.76
CA PHE A 799 -36.44 -2.48 -27.13
C PHE A 799 -37.36 -3.69 -27.32
N THR A 800 -37.43 -4.58 -26.33
CA THR A 800 -38.37 -5.71 -26.29
C THR A 800 -39.85 -5.26 -26.30
N MET A 801 -40.18 -4.12 -25.70
CA MET A 801 -41.52 -3.50 -25.84
C MET A 801 -41.79 -3.01 -27.26
N LEU A 802 -40.80 -2.39 -27.92
CA LEU A 802 -40.94 -1.96 -29.30
C LEU A 802 -41.07 -3.15 -30.26
N ASP A 803 -40.41 -4.27 -29.96
CA ASP A 803 -40.50 -5.50 -30.75
C ASP A 803 -41.87 -6.19 -30.60
N ASP A 804 -42.45 -6.27 -29.39
CA ASP A 804 -43.83 -6.77 -29.18
C ASP A 804 -44.87 -5.87 -29.88
N LEU A 805 -44.64 -4.56 -29.95
CA LEU A 805 -45.45 -3.63 -30.76
C LEU A 805 -45.33 -3.89 -32.27
N LEU A 806 -44.13 -4.20 -32.78
CA LEU A 806 -43.90 -4.51 -34.20
C LEU A 806 -44.47 -5.89 -34.60
N ASP A 807 -44.34 -6.89 -33.73
CA ASP A 807 -44.87 -8.24 -33.96
C ASP A 807 -46.39 -8.30 -33.86
N THR A 808 -47.03 -7.42 -33.08
CA THR A 808 -48.49 -7.29 -33.03
C THR A 808 -49.05 -6.49 -34.21
N LYS A 809 -48.87 -7.03 -35.42
CA LYS A 809 -49.32 -6.52 -36.75
C LYS A 809 -50.83 -6.26 -36.92
N LYS A 810 -51.61 -6.17 -35.84
CA LYS A 810 -53.09 -6.25 -35.84
C LYS A 810 -53.83 -4.91 -35.91
N SER A 811 -53.16 -3.75 -36.00
CA SER A 811 -53.89 -2.49 -36.22
C SER A 811 -53.03 -1.36 -36.80
N ARG A 812 -53.62 -0.59 -37.71
CA ARG A 812 -53.08 0.70 -38.19
C ARG A 812 -52.82 1.63 -37.01
N VAL A 813 -51.66 2.29 -36.99
CA VAL A 813 -51.35 3.33 -36.01
C VAL A 813 -52.08 4.62 -36.39
N GLU A 814 -52.89 5.16 -35.48
CA GLU A 814 -53.52 6.46 -35.69
C GLU A 814 -52.47 7.55 -35.46
N LEU A 815 -52.00 8.18 -36.54
CA LEU A 815 -51.08 9.31 -36.45
C LEU A 815 -51.78 10.52 -35.81
N ILE A 816 -51.06 11.22 -34.94
CA ILE A 816 -51.56 12.35 -34.17
C ILE A 816 -50.85 13.63 -34.63
N GLY A 817 -51.62 14.61 -35.10
CA GLY A 817 -51.11 15.92 -35.53
C GLY A 817 -51.65 16.37 -36.88
N CYS A 818 -51.22 17.56 -37.32
CA CYS A 818 -51.49 18.02 -38.69
C CYS A 818 -50.56 17.35 -39.69
N GLU A 819 -50.89 17.43 -40.99
CA GLU A 819 -50.18 16.75 -42.09
C GLU A 819 -48.65 16.94 -42.06
N GLU A 820 -48.17 18.15 -41.76
CA GLU A 820 -46.73 18.49 -41.64
C GLU A 820 -46.03 17.86 -40.42
N HIS A 821 -46.76 17.56 -39.34
CA HIS A 821 -46.18 17.25 -38.03
C HIS A 821 -46.58 15.88 -37.48
N GLN A 822 -47.53 15.19 -38.12
CA GLN A 822 -48.15 13.95 -37.64
C GLN A 822 -47.14 12.83 -37.32
N ARG A 823 -46.13 12.58 -38.17
CA ARG A 823 -45.05 11.62 -37.87
C ARG A 823 -44.26 12.05 -36.64
N GLY A 824 -43.58 13.20 -36.71
CA GLY A 824 -42.69 13.66 -35.63
C GLY A 824 -43.36 13.88 -34.28
N LEU A 825 -44.65 14.26 -34.26
CA LEU A 825 -45.44 14.33 -33.03
C LEU A 825 -45.78 12.94 -32.49
N THR A 826 -46.17 11.99 -33.33
CA THR A 826 -46.46 10.61 -32.92
C THR A 826 -45.19 9.92 -32.39
N THR A 827 -44.05 10.06 -33.06
CA THR A 827 -42.73 9.59 -32.58
C THR A 827 -42.40 10.18 -31.20
N ALA A 828 -42.63 11.49 -31.01
CA ALA A 828 -42.41 12.15 -29.72
C ALA A 828 -43.37 11.69 -28.61
N VAL A 829 -44.63 11.39 -28.94
CA VAL A 829 -45.61 10.81 -28.01
C VAL A 829 -45.16 9.42 -27.56
N ILE A 830 -44.89 8.51 -28.50
CA ILE A 830 -44.47 7.11 -28.22
C ILE A 830 -43.19 7.12 -27.36
N THR A 831 -42.16 7.82 -27.84
CA THR A 831 -40.88 7.93 -27.15
C THR A 831 -41.05 8.50 -25.74
N HIS A 832 -41.85 9.55 -25.55
CA HIS A 832 -42.02 10.13 -24.22
C HIS A 832 -42.86 9.25 -23.28
N TYR A 833 -43.90 8.61 -23.80
CA TYR A 833 -44.75 7.70 -23.04
C TYR A 833 -43.94 6.52 -22.51
N LEU A 834 -43.24 5.80 -23.38
CA LEU A 834 -42.44 4.63 -23.01
C LEU A 834 -41.31 5.02 -22.04
N ASN A 835 -40.59 6.13 -22.28
CA ASN A 835 -39.58 6.63 -21.34
C ASN A 835 -40.16 6.89 -19.93
N CYS A 836 -41.35 7.47 -19.84
CA CYS A 836 -42.03 7.68 -18.55
C CYS A 836 -42.52 6.37 -17.93
N ARG A 837 -43.07 5.45 -18.73
CA ARG A 837 -43.60 4.18 -18.24
C ARG A 837 -42.47 3.26 -17.75
N MET A 838 -41.31 3.26 -18.41
CA MET A 838 -40.10 2.55 -17.95
C MET A 838 -39.65 2.96 -16.55
N HIS A 839 -39.74 4.25 -16.19
CA HIS A 839 -39.48 4.69 -14.81
C HIS A 839 -40.50 4.13 -13.81
N PHE A 840 -41.77 3.99 -14.19
CA PHE A 840 -42.78 3.36 -13.34
C PHE A 840 -42.58 1.85 -13.21
N VAL A 841 -42.25 1.15 -14.30
CA VAL A 841 -41.94 -0.29 -14.29
C VAL A 841 -40.75 -0.60 -13.38
N CYS A 842 -39.65 0.18 -13.46
CA CYS A 842 -38.51 0.02 -12.55
C CYS A 842 -38.91 0.23 -11.09
N ALA A 843 -39.66 1.30 -10.79
CA ALA A 843 -40.11 1.60 -9.43
C ALA A 843 -41.11 0.57 -8.87
N GLU A 844 -41.89 -0.08 -9.74
CA GLU A 844 -42.81 -1.16 -9.39
C GLU A 844 -42.06 -2.46 -9.09
N ALA A 845 -41.10 -2.83 -9.94
CA ALA A 845 -40.20 -3.96 -9.69
C ALA A 845 -39.37 -3.78 -8.40
N ASP A 846 -38.89 -2.56 -8.12
CA ASP A 846 -38.23 -2.22 -6.84
C ASP A 846 -39.15 -2.47 -5.64
N ARG A 847 -40.39 -1.94 -5.65
CA ARG A 847 -41.34 -2.10 -4.55
C ARG A 847 -41.68 -3.57 -4.27
N ALA A 848 -41.90 -4.37 -5.32
CA ALA A 848 -42.19 -5.81 -5.17
C ALA A 848 -41.03 -6.56 -4.47
N VAL A 849 -39.78 -6.20 -4.78
CA VAL A 849 -38.59 -6.74 -4.10
C VAL A 849 -38.50 -6.26 -2.65
N GLU A 850 -38.73 -4.97 -2.38
CA GLU A 850 -38.75 -4.42 -1.02
C GLU A 850 -39.81 -5.09 -0.12
N GLU A 851 -41.02 -5.33 -0.65
CA GLU A 851 -42.11 -6.02 0.05
C GLU A 851 -41.78 -7.49 0.32
N SER A 852 -41.22 -8.20 -0.66
CA SER A 852 -40.71 -9.56 -0.48
C SER A 852 -39.63 -9.63 0.61
N HIS A 853 -38.69 -8.69 0.60
CA HIS A 853 -37.64 -8.59 1.62
C HIS A 853 -38.19 -8.24 3.00
N ARG A 854 -39.21 -7.37 3.10
CA ARG A 854 -39.90 -7.05 4.35
C ARG A 854 -40.61 -8.29 4.92
N SER A 855 -41.37 -9.00 4.08
CA SER A 855 -42.05 -10.25 4.45
C SER A 855 -41.07 -11.31 4.97
N LYS A 856 -39.97 -11.56 4.25
CA LYS A 856 -38.89 -12.47 4.69
C LYS A 856 -38.27 -12.05 6.04
N ARG A 857 -38.02 -10.75 6.24
CA ARG A 857 -37.48 -10.22 7.51
C ARG A 857 -38.46 -10.41 8.67
N ASP A 858 -39.75 -10.19 8.44
CA ASP A 858 -40.77 -10.34 9.49
C ASP A 858 -41.06 -11.82 9.80
N LEU A 859 -41.00 -12.70 8.80
CA LEU A 859 -40.99 -14.16 9.02
C LEU A 859 -39.79 -14.61 9.86
N ALA A 860 -38.59 -14.11 9.55
CA ALA A 860 -37.36 -14.41 10.29
C ALA A 860 -37.36 -13.85 11.72
N LYS A 861 -38.05 -12.71 11.98
CA LYS A 861 -38.27 -12.21 13.35
C LYS A 861 -39.22 -13.13 14.12
N ARG A 862 -40.34 -13.56 13.50
CA ARG A 862 -41.29 -14.50 14.12
C ARG A 862 -40.61 -15.84 14.46
N ALA A 863 -39.78 -16.36 13.55
CA ALA A 863 -38.99 -17.57 13.76
C ALA A 863 -37.81 -17.43 14.75
N ARG A 864 -37.61 -16.25 15.36
CA ARG A 864 -36.69 -16.02 16.49
C ARG A 864 -37.41 -15.71 17.80
N LEU A 865 -38.73 -15.55 17.76
CA LEU A 865 -39.61 -15.33 18.91
C LEU A 865 -40.35 -16.62 19.33
N ASN A 866 -40.45 -17.57 18.40
CA ASN A 866 -40.78 -18.97 18.62
C ASN A 866 -39.50 -19.80 18.78
#